data_AF-A0A220MKD4-F1
#
_entry.id   AF-A0A220MKD4-F1
#
_cell.length_a   1.000
_cell.length_b   1.000
_cell.length_c   1.000
_cell.angle_alpha   90.00
_cell.angle_beta   90.00
_cell.angle_gamma   90.00
#
_symmetry.space_group_name_H-M   'P 1'
#
loop_
_entity.id
_entity.type
_entity.pdbx_description
1 polymer ?
#
loop_
_entity_poly.entity_id
_entity_poly.type
_entity_poly.pdbx_seq_one_letter_code
_entity_poly.pdbx_strand_id
1 'polypeptide(L)'
;MSKIHLITFKEHDNGKNKTKLEKHLEKHASKKMAKKPKMHDELKHTPRVFIIEDANEELLEDLRNDPDVMFVEEDSVVYPAMAQSPAEWSHTMMDITAFHSRGYTGAGVKVGYLDTGAAPHEDLVYAGTYNANSTTVPAGADSHGHGTKVAGIIGMRNNTLGYVGIAPDCLLYGVKVDSNDGSGAMNSSAILKGTDWLVGQGVKIISCSFGSATNSPTRETQWRDHFNNNGVLFVCAAMNEANGGQYATDPDPDDCVFYPGKYDFVITVGCVTDSGRIAAYSSRGKAVDVSAVGDGVMSTRPSDANYAGTDWVTPSTLYSSFNGTSCATPHAAGILALYKQMYPNYTATQLRNLFESNVIDYGVEGQDIAYGKGMLVSPWTSKTVTRATLTGSSVSGTLVAGKPIIYKYVPTVSGKYTLTTSGAITPRVDAYGVGGNRVTGSNSTSPTVADFVAGNTYYIGVYGFPYTQAGSFTLSLSKTGELASGDGSSFAESIILPVGTVASSIPATTNKYVIFRFVAPSAGSYTFETWNAAIDLKAELYNVNLDKLASSDDEGNGSNPMFTRTMAANEVVYIKVMPYSSSNTGAFDMKATAGTSGGTGSIRKTEDFEGSMITYTWSGDWDDSKISASTGSWSYKSYAIGHGGSSQASFTETIPTTGVSPKVIFDYRVSSEQNYDFFEVLVNGVSKLKISGSTGWVLNHEIALGTGSQTVTFKYYKDGSSSAGDDAAFIDNVRISY
;
A
#
# COMPACT_ATOMS: atom_id res chain seq x y z
N MET A 1 8.98 32.34 34.54
CA MET A 1 8.09 33.45 34.97
C MET A 1 7.79 33.26 36.44
N SER A 2 7.46 34.33 37.17
CA SER A 2 6.91 34.23 38.53
C SER A 2 5.59 33.45 38.47
N LYS A 3 5.33 32.55 39.43
CA LYS A 3 4.04 31.86 39.51
C LYS A 3 2.97 32.85 39.98
N ILE A 4 1.85 32.91 39.26
CA ILE A 4 0.69 33.75 39.57
C ILE A 4 -0.35 32.88 40.25
N HIS A 5 -1.06 33.43 41.24
CA HIS A 5 -2.12 32.75 41.96
C HIS A 5 -3.35 33.65 42.09
N LEU A 6 -4.53 33.05 42.08
CA LEU A 6 -5.82 33.72 42.25
C LEU A 6 -6.33 33.42 43.67
N ILE A 7 -6.67 34.48 44.41
CA ILE A 7 -7.17 34.41 45.78
C ILE A 7 -8.62 34.90 45.78
N THR A 8 -9.54 34.02 46.14
CA THR A 8 -10.95 34.36 46.24
C THR A 8 -11.39 34.39 47.69
N PHE A 9 -11.96 35.50 48.15
CA PHE A 9 -12.55 35.66 49.47
C PHE A 9 -14.04 35.30 49.48
N LYS A 10 -14.55 34.88 50.64
CA LYS A 10 -15.97 34.52 50.85
C LYS A 10 -16.88 35.74 50.81
N GLU A 11 -16.41 36.87 51.34
CA GLU A 11 -17.16 38.12 51.42
C GLU A 11 -17.03 38.94 50.14
N HIS A 12 -18.08 39.69 49.78
CA HIS A 12 -18.13 40.53 48.57
C HIS A 12 -17.76 42.00 48.83
N ASP A 13 -16.78 42.26 49.72
CA ASP A 13 -16.29 43.60 50.05
C ASP A 13 -14.81 43.74 49.62
N ASN A 14 -14.57 44.52 48.56
CA ASN A 14 -13.23 44.69 48.00
C ASN A 14 -12.25 45.36 48.98
N GLY A 15 -12.69 46.40 49.70
CA GLY A 15 -11.81 47.16 50.59
C GLY A 15 -11.37 46.32 51.79
N LYS A 16 -12.31 45.58 52.39
CA LYS A 16 -12.04 44.70 53.52
C LYS A 16 -11.13 43.54 53.13
N ASN A 17 -11.45 42.87 52.01
CA ASN A 17 -10.67 41.73 51.52
C ASN A 17 -9.24 42.16 51.10
N LYS A 18 -9.11 43.30 50.42
CA LYS A 18 -7.81 43.86 50.03
C LYS A 18 -6.94 44.16 51.25
N THR A 19 -7.49 44.86 52.25
CA THR A 19 -6.77 45.16 53.50
C THR A 19 -6.30 43.88 54.19
N LYS A 20 -7.10 42.81 54.11
CA LYS A 20 -6.76 41.52 54.69
C LYS A 20 -5.64 40.83 53.91
N LEU A 21 -5.75 40.79 52.59
CA LEU A 21 -4.72 40.22 51.71
C LEU A 21 -3.38 40.95 51.88
N GLU A 22 -3.37 42.28 51.94
CA GLU A 22 -2.17 43.09 52.17
C GLU A 22 -1.45 42.69 53.47
N LYS A 23 -2.18 42.39 54.55
CA LYS A 23 -1.59 41.91 55.81
C LYS A 23 -0.90 40.55 55.64
N HIS A 24 -1.48 39.62 54.88
CA HIS A 24 -0.82 38.35 54.58
C HIS A 24 0.44 38.58 53.74
N LEU A 25 0.36 39.40 52.69
CA LEU A 25 1.51 39.72 51.85
C LEU A 25 2.65 40.36 52.67
N GLU A 26 2.34 41.33 53.54
CA GLU A 26 3.31 41.99 54.41
C GLU A 26 3.93 41.04 55.43
N LYS A 27 3.11 40.19 56.08
CA LYS A 27 3.55 39.17 57.03
C LYS A 27 4.60 38.24 56.42
N HIS A 28 4.44 37.89 55.15
CA HIS A 28 5.33 36.98 54.42
C HIS A 28 6.40 37.69 53.57
N ALA A 29 6.44 39.03 53.58
CA ALA A 29 7.43 39.83 52.85
C ALA A 29 8.75 40.01 53.63
N SER A 30 9.55 38.94 53.77
CA SER A 30 10.86 39.02 54.44
C SER A 30 11.87 39.90 53.68
N LYS A 31 12.71 40.64 54.42
CA LYS A 31 13.80 41.48 53.87
C LYS A 31 14.88 40.68 53.12
N LYS A 32 14.93 39.36 53.29
CA LYS A 32 15.93 38.47 52.67
C LYS A 32 15.44 37.75 51.41
N MET A 33 14.18 37.93 50.99
CA MET A 33 13.64 37.27 49.79
C MET A 33 14.09 37.98 48.51
N ALA A 34 14.49 37.20 47.50
CA ALA A 34 14.90 37.73 46.19
C ALA A 34 13.73 38.36 45.41
N LYS A 35 12.50 37.87 45.63
CA LYS A 35 11.25 38.45 45.16
C LYS A 35 10.22 38.40 46.29
N LYS A 36 9.51 39.50 46.48
CA LYS A 36 8.49 39.60 47.53
C LYS A 36 7.12 39.29 46.94
N PRO A 37 6.26 38.56 47.67
CA PRO A 37 4.90 38.37 47.22
C PRO A 37 4.21 39.73 47.15
N LYS A 38 3.46 39.96 46.08
CA LYS A 38 2.74 41.21 45.86
C LYS A 38 1.46 40.95 45.11
N MET A 39 0.53 41.87 45.26
CA MET A 39 -0.65 41.91 44.41
C MET A 39 -0.20 42.29 43.00
N HIS A 40 -0.56 41.44 42.04
CA HIS A 40 -0.21 41.63 40.65
C HIS A 40 -1.16 42.64 39.98
N ASP A 41 -2.47 42.42 40.14
CA ASP A 41 -3.52 43.29 39.60
C ASP A 41 -4.82 43.18 40.41
N GLU A 42 -5.63 44.25 40.37
CA GLU A 42 -6.97 44.31 40.97
C GLU A 42 -8.06 44.21 39.91
N LEU A 43 -8.95 43.24 40.07
CA LEU A 43 -10.08 43.05 39.17
C LEU A 43 -11.22 44.04 39.52
N LYS A 44 -11.36 45.09 38.71
CA LYS A 44 -12.27 46.24 38.93
C LYS A 44 -13.75 45.90 39.13
N HIS A 45 -14.20 44.70 38.72
CA HIS A 45 -15.61 44.29 38.75
C HIS A 45 -15.85 42.98 39.51
N THR A 46 -14.83 42.42 40.16
CA THR A 46 -14.91 41.15 40.89
C THR A 46 -14.38 41.37 42.31
N PRO A 47 -15.19 41.97 43.21
CA PRO A 47 -14.71 42.57 44.46
C PRO A 47 -14.11 41.58 45.47
N ARG A 48 -14.21 40.27 45.20
CA ARG A 48 -13.72 39.20 46.09
C ARG A 48 -12.52 38.43 45.53
N VAL A 49 -12.05 38.73 44.32
CA VAL A 49 -10.99 37.98 43.64
C VAL A 49 -9.77 38.88 43.45
N PHE A 50 -8.59 38.37 43.84
CA PHE A 50 -7.33 39.09 43.77
C PHE A 50 -6.28 38.23 43.10
N ILE A 51 -5.38 38.87 42.34
CA ILE A 51 -4.28 38.20 41.65
C ILE A 51 -3.00 38.52 42.41
N ILE A 52 -2.25 37.50 42.82
CA ILE A 52 -0.96 37.66 43.50
C ILE A 52 0.15 36.97 42.72
N GLU A 53 1.36 37.52 42.79
CA GLU A 53 2.55 36.93 42.17
C GLU A 53 3.66 36.74 43.20
N ASP A 54 4.60 35.84 42.87
CA ASP A 54 5.78 35.54 43.71
C ASP A 54 5.41 35.04 45.12
N ALA A 55 4.24 34.41 45.27
CA ALA A 55 3.83 33.74 46.50
C ALA A 55 4.63 32.45 46.74
N ASN A 56 5.17 32.29 47.95
CA ASN A 56 5.79 31.04 48.38
C ASN A 56 4.75 30.13 49.05
N GLU A 57 5.09 28.86 49.25
CA GLU A 57 4.12 27.89 49.79
C GLU A 57 3.66 28.23 51.22
N GLU A 58 4.50 28.89 52.01
CA GLU A 58 4.14 29.34 53.37
C GLU A 58 3.05 30.41 53.36
N LEU A 59 3.13 31.38 52.43
CA LEU A 59 2.06 32.36 52.23
C LEU A 59 0.79 31.70 51.68
N LEU A 60 0.91 30.78 50.72
CA LEU A 60 -0.24 30.09 50.14
C LEU A 60 -0.97 29.26 51.20
N GLU A 61 -0.24 28.59 52.08
CA GLU A 61 -0.81 27.82 53.18
C GLU A 61 -1.45 28.73 54.25
N ASP A 62 -0.84 29.88 54.57
CA ASP A 62 -1.46 30.88 55.46
C ASP A 62 -2.77 31.44 54.88
N LEU A 63 -2.83 31.66 53.56
CA LEU A 63 -4.04 32.09 52.87
C LEU A 63 -5.10 30.99 52.80
N ARG A 64 -4.72 29.72 52.58
CA ARG A 64 -5.65 28.57 52.59
C ARG A 64 -6.27 28.34 53.97
N ASN A 65 -5.53 28.66 55.03
CA ASN A 65 -6.00 28.51 56.42
C ASN A 65 -6.77 29.74 56.93
N ASP A 66 -6.82 30.83 56.17
CA ASP A 66 -7.62 31.99 56.55
C ASP A 66 -9.13 31.69 56.37
N PRO A 67 -9.95 31.84 57.42
CA PRO A 67 -11.36 31.44 57.36
C PRO A 67 -12.22 32.29 56.41
N ASP A 68 -11.74 33.47 55.98
CA ASP A 68 -12.44 34.35 55.05
C ASP A 68 -11.99 34.14 53.60
N VAL A 69 -10.90 33.38 53.37
CA VAL A 69 -10.49 32.95 52.04
C VAL A 69 -11.30 31.72 51.64
N MET A 70 -11.89 31.77 50.44
CA MET A 70 -12.69 30.71 49.85
C MET A 70 -11.83 29.77 49.00
N PHE A 71 -10.94 30.32 48.17
CA PHE A 71 -10.06 29.54 47.29
C PHE A 71 -8.69 30.21 47.12
N VAL A 72 -7.66 29.38 46.98
CA VAL A 72 -6.29 29.75 46.59
C VAL A 72 -5.89 28.80 45.46
N GLU A 73 -5.72 29.32 44.24
CA GLU A 73 -5.42 28.52 43.04
C GLU A 73 -4.23 29.10 42.26
N GLU A 74 -3.44 28.24 41.61
CA GLU A 74 -2.38 28.69 40.68
C GLU A 74 -3.04 29.09 39.35
N ASP A 75 -2.63 30.24 38.80
CA ASP A 75 -3.14 30.77 37.55
C ASP A 75 -2.89 29.78 36.41
N SER A 76 -3.96 29.35 35.75
CA SER A 76 -3.94 28.28 34.77
C SER A 76 -3.98 28.85 33.36
N VAL A 77 -3.11 28.36 32.48
CA VAL A 77 -3.14 28.74 31.06
C VAL A 77 -4.43 28.22 30.42
N VAL A 78 -5.32 29.13 30.04
CA VAL A 78 -6.56 28.82 29.32
C VAL A 78 -6.34 29.03 27.83
N TYR A 79 -6.59 27.99 27.03
CA TYR A 79 -6.55 28.08 25.56
C TYR A 79 -7.90 28.61 25.04
N PRO A 80 -7.94 29.33 23.90
CA PRO A 80 -9.21 29.73 23.30
C PRO A 80 -10.10 28.50 23.06
N ALA A 81 -11.40 28.67 23.27
CA ALA A 81 -12.39 27.67 22.92
C ALA A 81 -12.19 27.28 21.45
N MET A 82 -11.71 26.05 21.23
CA MET A 82 -11.93 25.41 19.94
C MET A 82 -13.44 25.26 19.81
N ALA A 83 -14.02 25.78 18.73
CA ALA A 83 -15.31 25.26 18.27
C ALA A 83 -15.20 23.74 18.30
N GLN A 84 -16.26 23.04 18.73
CA GLN A 84 -16.31 21.58 18.67
C GLN A 84 -15.63 21.15 17.38
N SER A 85 -14.57 20.36 17.48
CA SER A 85 -14.21 19.53 16.34
C SER A 85 -15.33 18.51 16.36
N PRO A 86 -16.26 18.46 15.39
CA PRO A 86 -16.97 17.22 15.18
C PRO A 86 -15.88 16.13 15.10
N ALA A 87 -16.21 14.88 15.40
CA ALA A 87 -15.39 13.81 14.89
C ALA A 87 -15.52 13.84 13.34
N GLU A 88 -14.89 14.83 12.68
CA GLU A 88 -15.23 15.31 11.33
C GLU A 88 -15.15 14.13 10.39
N TRP A 89 -14.13 13.31 10.54
CA TRP A 89 -13.92 12.18 9.66
C TRP A 89 -14.94 11.06 9.88
N SER A 90 -15.27 10.66 11.13
CA SER A 90 -16.23 9.56 11.36
C SER A 90 -17.66 9.97 10.99
N HIS A 91 -18.04 11.22 11.31
CA HIS A 91 -19.32 11.79 10.88
C HIS A 91 -19.38 11.96 9.36
N THR A 92 -18.29 12.38 8.72
CA THR A 92 -18.23 12.52 7.25
C THR A 92 -18.33 11.17 6.57
N MET A 93 -17.62 10.15 7.05
CA MET A 93 -17.63 8.81 6.44
C MET A 93 -19.02 8.18 6.42
N MET A 94 -19.79 8.34 7.49
CA MET A 94 -21.14 7.80 7.61
C MET A 94 -22.23 8.81 7.22
N ASP A 95 -21.84 10.01 6.78
CA ASP A 95 -22.71 11.14 6.43
C ASP A 95 -23.73 11.49 7.53
N ILE A 96 -23.27 11.54 8.78
CA ILE A 96 -24.08 11.82 9.97
C ILE A 96 -24.65 13.24 9.93
N THR A 97 -23.89 14.19 9.38
CA THR A 97 -24.31 15.58 9.20
C THR A 97 -25.59 15.68 8.35
N ALA A 98 -25.83 14.77 7.41
CA ALA A 98 -27.07 14.75 6.64
C ALA A 98 -28.31 14.43 7.49
N PHE A 99 -28.17 13.61 8.55
CA PHE A 99 -29.24 13.39 9.52
C PHE A 99 -29.46 14.64 10.37
N HIS A 100 -28.39 15.16 10.99
CA HIS A 100 -28.47 16.28 11.93
C HIS A 100 -29.02 17.54 11.26
N SER A 101 -28.58 17.85 10.03
CA SER A 101 -29.09 18.99 9.23
C SER A 101 -30.57 18.88 8.87
N ARG A 102 -31.16 17.68 8.95
CA ARG A 102 -32.59 17.42 8.74
C ARG A 102 -33.37 17.32 10.06
N GLY A 103 -32.74 17.61 11.19
CA GLY A 103 -33.36 17.57 12.52
C GLY A 103 -33.44 16.17 13.12
N TYR A 104 -32.76 15.18 12.54
CA TYR A 104 -32.65 13.85 13.13
C TYR A 104 -31.41 13.79 14.00
N THR A 105 -31.61 13.78 15.32
CA THR A 105 -30.56 13.81 16.35
C THR A 105 -30.74 12.72 17.40
N GLY A 106 -31.72 11.81 17.20
CA GLY A 106 -32.11 10.77 18.14
C GLY A 106 -33.13 11.24 19.18
N ALA A 107 -33.64 12.47 19.04
CA ALA A 107 -34.58 13.07 19.99
C ALA A 107 -35.77 12.14 20.30
N GLY A 108 -36.00 11.91 21.61
CA GLY A 108 -37.08 11.06 22.11
C GLY A 108 -36.86 9.54 21.97
N VAL A 109 -35.75 9.11 21.36
CA VAL A 109 -35.42 7.69 21.24
C VAL A 109 -34.61 7.23 22.45
N LYS A 110 -35.04 6.14 23.09
CA LYS A 110 -34.34 5.52 24.22
C LYS A 110 -33.29 4.53 23.72
N VAL A 111 -32.03 4.81 24.02
CA VAL A 111 -30.88 3.97 23.64
C VAL A 111 -30.16 3.53 24.91
N GLY A 112 -29.96 2.22 25.04
CA GLY A 112 -29.26 1.63 26.18
C GLY A 112 -27.91 1.07 25.77
N TYR A 113 -27.01 0.92 26.74
CA TYR A 113 -25.82 0.09 26.57
C TYR A 113 -25.55 -0.73 27.83
N LEU A 114 -24.94 -1.90 27.63
CA LEU A 114 -24.50 -2.82 28.68
C LEU A 114 -22.96 -2.86 28.63
N ASP A 115 -22.28 -2.28 29.62
CA ASP A 115 -20.82 -2.11 29.59
C ASP A 115 -20.21 -1.95 31.00
N THR A 116 -19.02 -1.34 31.12
CA THR A 116 -18.27 -1.17 32.38
C THR A 116 -18.79 -0.03 33.26
N GLY A 117 -19.72 0.79 32.77
CA GLY A 117 -20.36 1.82 33.60
C GLY A 117 -20.77 3.08 32.84
N ALA A 118 -21.17 4.09 33.61
CA ALA A 118 -21.76 5.33 33.13
C ALA A 118 -21.20 6.53 33.93
N ALA A 119 -19.89 6.78 33.82
CA ALA A 119 -19.26 7.82 34.63
C ALA A 119 -19.88 9.20 34.34
N PRO A 120 -20.04 10.04 35.37
CA PRO A 120 -20.41 11.43 35.17
C PRO A 120 -19.39 12.11 34.25
N HIS A 121 -19.90 12.80 33.23
CA HIS A 121 -19.09 13.52 32.27
C HIS A 121 -19.87 14.75 31.81
N GLU A 122 -19.19 15.89 31.65
CA GLU A 122 -19.87 17.15 31.31
C GLU A 122 -20.64 17.08 29.99
N ASP A 123 -20.18 16.30 29.01
CA ASP A 123 -20.87 16.07 27.73
C ASP A 123 -21.83 14.89 27.68
N LEU A 124 -22.13 14.24 28.81
CA LEU A 124 -23.10 13.15 28.86
C LEU A 124 -24.27 13.48 29.79
N VAL A 125 -25.48 13.17 29.32
CA VAL A 125 -26.70 13.26 30.12
C VAL A 125 -27.40 11.90 30.05
N TYR A 126 -27.43 11.20 31.18
CA TYR A 126 -28.08 9.91 31.29
C TYR A 126 -29.55 10.08 31.69
N ALA A 127 -30.45 9.50 30.91
CA ALA A 127 -31.87 9.35 31.25
C ALA A 127 -32.11 8.28 32.33
N GLY A 128 -31.16 7.36 32.50
CA GLY A 128 -31.14 6.40 33.59
C GLY A 128 -29.84 5.60 33.64
N THR A 129 -29.43 5.21 34.84
CA THR A 129 -28.24 4.37 35.04
C THR A 129 -28.53 3.23 36.00
N TYR A 130 -27.93 2.08 35.78
CA TYR A 130 -28.12 0.90 36.64
C TYR A 130 -26.85 0.07 36.79
N ASN A 131 -26.58 -0.44 37.98
CA ASN A 131 -25.55 -1.46 38.19
C ASN A 131 -26.23 -2.80 38.41
N ALA A 132 -26.05 -3.72 37.46
CA ALA A 132 -26.69 -5.03 37.49
C ALA A 132 -25.97 -6.04 38.39
N ASN A 133 -24.76 -5.70 38.83
CA ASN A 133 -23.88 -6.58 39.59
C ASN A 133 -23.68 -6.14 41.06
N SER A 134 -24.16 -4.96 41.43
CA SER A 134 -24.07 -4.45 42.79
C SER A 134 -25.17 -3.44 43.12
N THR A 135 -25.64 -3.44 44.36
CA THR A 135 -26.54 -2.41 44.90
C THR A 135 -25.79 -1.32 45.68
N THR A 136 -24.49 -1.50 45.92
CA THR A 136 -23.66 -0.58 46.71
C THR A 136 -22.65 0.18 45.85
N VAL A 137 -22.21 -0.41 44.72
CA VAL A 137 -21.34 0.25 43.76
C VAL A 137 -22.21 1.00 42.76
N PRO A 138 -22.11 2.33 42.64
CA PRO A 138 -22.95 3.09 41.72
C PRO A 138 -22.58 2.76 40.27
N ALA A 139 -23.55 2.86 39.36
CA ALA A 139 -23.33 2.66 37.92
C ALA A 139 -22.28 3.64 37.34
N GLY A 140 -22.13 4.81 37.96
CA GLY A 140 -21.14 5.82 37.59
C GLY A 140 -19.70 5.51 38.01
N ALA A 141 -19.45 4.46 38.80
CA ALA A 141 -18.10 4.00 39.11
C ALA A 141 -17.51 3.18 37.95
N ASP A 142 -17.21 3.85 36.85
CA ASP A 142 -16.62 3.26 35.65
C ASP A 142 -15.08 3.35 35.68
N SER A 143 -14.46 2.61 36.61
CA SER A 143 -13.00 2.62 36.79
C SER A 143 -12.21 2.10 35.58
N HIS A 144 -12.86 1.31 34.71
CA HIS A 144 -12.30 0.87 33.44
C HIS A 144 -12.46 1.92 32.33
N GLY A 145 -13.58 2.66 32.33
CA GLY A 145 -13.85 3.76 31.40
C GLY A 145 -14.35 3.36 30.01
N HIS A 146 -14.50 2.07 29.70
CA HIS A 146 -14.94 1.62 28.38
C HIS A 146 -16.40 1.98 28.11
N GLY A 147 -17.28 1.79 29.11
CA GLY A 147 -18.69 2.17 29.02
C GLY A 147 -18.90 3.66 28.82
N THR A 148 -18.08 4.49 29.44
CA THR A 148 -18.10 5.95 29.23
C THR A 148 -17.67 6.33 27.81
N LYS A 149 -16.71 5.62 27.20
CA LYS A 149 -16.36 5.81 25.77
C LYS A 149 -17.49 5.36 24.85
N VAL A 150 -18.17 4.26 25.17
CA VAL A 150 -19.34 3.79 24.41
C VAL A 150 -20.47 4.83 24.47
N ALA A 151 -20.75 5.37 25.66
CA ALA A 151 -21.74 6.42 25.87
C ALA A 151 -21.47 7.67 25.01
N GLY A 152 -20.20 8.11 24.94
CA GLY A 152 -19.80 9.25 24.14
C GLY A 152 -20.11 9.11 22.65
N ILE A 153 -19.78 7.95 22.07
CA ILE A 153 -20.07 7.69 20.66
C ILE A 153 -21.59 7.72 20.37
N ILE A 154 -22.40 7.18 21.28
CA ILE A 154 -23.87 7.16 21.10
C ILE A 154 -24.44 8.58 21.23
N GLY A 155 -24.21 9.24 22.36
CA GLY A 155 -25.04 10.36 22.82
C GLY A 155 -24.28 11.51 23.48
N MET A 156 -23.00 11.69 23.15
CA MET A 156 -22.28 12.92 23.52
C MET A 156 -22.98 14.14 22.92
N ARG A 157 -23.20 15.16 23.76
CA ARG A 157 -24.05 16.31 23.42
C ARG A 157 -23.45 17.15 22.29
N ASN A 158 -24.33 17.74 21.48
CA ASN A 158 -23.96 18.81 20.55
C ASN A 158 -23.99 20.15 21.30
N ASN A 159 -22.83 20.63 21.76
CA ASN A 159 -22.68 21.86 22.54
C ASN A 159 -21.36 22.59 22.18
N THR A 160 -20.71 23.29 23.10
CA THR A 160 -19.43 23.99 22.85
C THR A 160 -18.21 23.24 23.37
N LEU A 161 -18.37 22.00 23.83
CA LEU A 161 -17.35 21.18 24.46
C LEU A 161 -17.02 19.98 23.57
N GLY A 162 -15.76 19.54 23.60
CA GLY A 162 -15.35 18.26 23.04
C GLY A 162 -15.80 17.98 21.59
N TYR A 163 -16.52 16.88 21.44
CA TYR A 163 -16.97 16.27 20.18
C TYR A 163 -18.50 16.04 20.23
N VAL A 164 -19.09 15.50 19.16
CA VAL A 164 -20.54 15.19 19.11
C VAL A 164 -20.74 13.69 18.91
N GLY A 165 -21.72 13.10 19.59
CA GLY A 165 -22.14 11.72 19.37
C GLY A 165 -23.00 11.57 18.12
N ILE A 166 -23.32 10.33 17.76
CA ILE A 166 -24.17 10.07 16.59
C ILE A 166 -25.61 10.52 16.80
N ALA A 167 -26.16 10.28 17.99
CA ALA A 167 -27.53 10.61 18.39
C ALA A 167 -27.50 11.50 19.64
N PRO A 168 -27.05 12.77 19.52
CA PRO A 168 -26.74 13.64 20.66
C PRO A 168 -27.96 13.98 21.55
N ASP A 169 -29.18 13.85 21.03
CA ASP A 169 -30.43 14.14 21.77
C ASP A 169 -31.19 12.87 22.18
N CYS A 170 -30.58 11.68 22.05
CA CYS A 170 -31.21 10.45 22.53
C CYS A 170 -31.32 10.42 24.05
N LEU A 171 -32.30 9.66 24.55
CA LEU A 171 -32.42 9.36 25.97
C LEU A 171 -31.49 8.18 26.28
N LEU A 172 -30.28 8.50 26.74
CA LEU A 172 -29.20 7.54 26.95
C LEU A 172 -29.34 6.81 28.29
N TYR A 173 -29.30 5.48 28.26
CA TYR A 173 -29.33 4.61 29.45
C TYR A 173 -28.05 3.80 29.57
N GLY A 174 -27.32 3.95 30.68
CA GLY A 174 -26.05 3.25 30.91
C GLY A 174 -26.15 2.17 31.97
N VAL A 175 -25.79 0.93 31.63
CA VAL A 175 -25.84 -0.18 32.57
C VAL A 175 -24.47 -0.79 32.78
N LYS A 176 -24.03 -0.81 34.04
CA LYS A 176 -22.81 -1.46 34.50
C LYS A 176 -23.05 -2.97 34.68
N VAL A 177 -22.32 -3.80 33.94
CA VAL A 177 -22.41 -5.28 33.96
C VAL A 177 -21.07 -5.98 34.18
N ASP A 178 -19.99 -5.22 34.38
CA ASP A 178 -18.66 -5.73 34.72
C ASP A 178 -18.56 -6.23 36.17
N SER A 179 -17.42 -6.83 36.50
CA SER A 179 -17.09 -7.39 37.82
C SER A 179 -16.94 -6.36 38.94
N ASN A 180 -16.96 -5.05 38.65
CA ASN A 180 -16.68 -3.94 39.59
C ASN A 180 -15.24 -3.92 40.15
N ASP A 181 -14.32 -4.73 39.62
CA ASP A 181 -12.91 -4.78 40.04
C ASP A 181 -11.98 -3.97 39.11
N GLY A 182 -12.55 -3.28 38.12
CA GLY A 182 -11.80 -2.49 37.13
C GLY A 182 -11.20 -3.30 35.98
N SER A 183 -11.37 -4.63 35.94
CA SER A 183 -10.84 -5.48 34.85
C SER A 183 -11.64 -5.37 33.54
N GLY A 184 -12.88 -4.88 33.60
CA GLY A 184 -13.80 -4.85 32.46
C GLY A 184 -14.46 -6.20 32.16
N ALA A 185 -14.13 -7.27 32.90
CA ALA A 185 -14.74 -8.59 32.72
C ALA A 185 -16.24 -8.55 33.05
N MET A 186 -17.09 -9.00 32.13
CA MET A 186 -18.54 -8.93 32.26
C MET A 186 -19.19 -10.23 32.71
N ASN A 187 -20.21 -10.11 33.57
CA ASN A 187 -20.91 -11.27 34.12
C ASN A 187 -22.19 -11.58 33.34
N SER A 188 -22.34 -12.83 32.89
CA SER A 188 -23.54 -13.23 32.13
C SER A 188 -24.85 -12.99 32.89
N SER A 189 -24.87 -13.19 34.21
CA SER A 189 -26.04 -12.90 35.05
C SER A 189 -26.35 -11.40 35.14
N ALA A 190 -25.33 -10.55 35.18
CA ALA A 190 -25.48 -9.09 35.16
C ALA A 190 -25.99 -8.60 33.79
N ILE A 191 -25.51 -9.20 32.69
CA ILE A 191 -26.00 -8.91 31.33
C ILE A 191 -27.50 -9.20 31.23
N LEU A 192 -27.98 -10.34 31.73
CA LEU A 192 -29.41 -10.69 31.70
C LEU A 192 -30.27 -9.71 32.52
N LYS A 193 -29.83 -9.37 33.75
CA LYS A 193 -30.53 -8.40 34.62
C LYS A 193 -30.54 -6.99 34.03
N GLY A 194 -29.40 -6.57 33.49
CA GLY A 194 -29.26 -5.27 32.83
C GLY A 194 -30.13 -5.16 31.59
N THR A 195 -30.22 -6.23 30.79
CA THR A 195 -31.12 -6.31 29.64
C THR A 195 -32.57 -6.11 30.08
N ASP A 196 -33.03 -6.90 31.05
CA ASP A 196 -34.41 -6.83 31.55
C ASP A 196 -34.74 -5.43 32.10
N TRP A 197 -33.80 -4.82 32.83
CA TRP A 197 -33.96 -3.45 33.32
C TRP A 197 -34.12 -2.44 32.18
N LEU A 198 -33.27 -2.48 31.15
CA LEU A 198 -33.36 -1.59 29.98
C LEU A 198 -34.70 -1.76 29.25
N VAL A 199 -35.14 -3.00 29.05
CA VAL A 199 -36.45 -3.28 28.43
C VAL A 199 -37.59 -2.76 29.30
N GLY A 200 -37.50 -2.89 30.63
CA GLY A 200 -38.43 -2.30 31.59
C GLY A 200 -38.47 -0.77 31.54
N GLN A 201 -37.37 -0.11 31.18
CA GLN A 201 -37.34 1.34 30.89
C GLN A 201 -37.93 1.70 29.51
N GLY A 202 -38.30 0.71 28.70
CA GLY A 202 -38.83 0.90 27.35
C GLY A 202 -37.76 1.15 26.29
N VAL A 203 -36.49 0.84 26.58
CA VAL A 203 -35.39 0.93 25.60
C VAL A 203 -35.64 -0.03 24.44
N LYS A 204 -35.35 0.42 23.21
CA LYS A 204 -35.55 -0.37 21.98
C LYS A 204 -34.27 -0.66 21.22
N ILE A 205 -33.17 -0.01 21.56
CA ILE A 205 -31.85 -0.22 20.93
C ILE A 205 -30.85 -0.40 22.06
N ILE A 206 -30.17 -1.54 22.08
CA ILE A 206 -29.18 -1.88 23.12
C ILE A 206 -27.84 -2.16 22.45
N SER A 207 -26.84 -1.32 22.77
CA SER A 207 -25.44 -1.47 22.36
C SER A 207 -24.69 -2.40 23.31
N CYS A 208 -23.99 -3.39 22.76
CA CYS A 208 -23.32 -4.46 23.48
C CYS A 208 -21.88 -4.63 22.95
N SER A 209 -20.95 -3.87 23.51
CA SER A 209 -19.54 -3.84 23.11
C SER A 209 -18.71 -4.89 23.86
N PHE A 210 -19.15 -6.15 23.82
CA PHE A 210 -18.52 -7.28 24.49
C PHE A 210 -18.81 -8.59 23.75
N GLY A 211 -18.05 -9.64 24.07
CA GLY A 211 -18.30 -10.97 23.51
C GLY A 211 -17.57 -12.08 24.26
N SER A 212 -17.95 -13.32 23.94
CA SER A 212 -17.32 -14.55 24.40
C SER A 212 -17.34 -15.61 23.31
N ALA A 213 -16.27 -16.40 23.21
CA ALA A 213 -16.22 -17.56 22.33
C ALA A 213 -17.29 -18.62 22.68
N THR A 214 -17.79 -18.64 23.92
CA THR A 214 -18.79 -19.60 24.39
C THR A 214 -20.21 -19.07 24.28
N ASN A 215 -21.11 -19.86 23.67
CA ASN A 215 -22.54 -19.53 23.63
C ASN A 215 -23.16 -19.58 25.04
N SER A 216 -24.07 -18.64 25.32
CA SER A 216 -25.03 -18.73 26.42
C SER A 216 -26.45 -18.93 25.87
N PRO A 217 -26.98 -20.16 25.86
CA PRO A 217 -28.36 -20.43 25.40
C PRO A 217 -29.43 -19.64 26.18
N THR A 218 -29.18 -19.36 27.47
CA THR A 218 -30.08 -18.53 28.31
C THR A 218 -30.14 -17.09 27.82
N ARG A 219 -29.00 -16.50 27.46
CA ARG A 219 -28.95 -15.14 26.89
C ARG A 219 -29.62 -15.09 25.53
N GLU A 220 -29.33 -16.06 24.67
CA GLU A 220 -29.97 -16.17 23.36
C GLU A 220 -31.50 -16.20 23.49
N THR A 221 -32.02 -17.02 24.42
CA THR A 221 -33.46 -17.15 24.65
C THR A 221 -34.09 -15.86 25.15
N GLN A 222 -33.53 -15.25 26.21
CA GLN A 222 -34.06 -13.99 26.77
C GLN A 222 -34.05 -12.86 25.73
N TRP A 223 -32.95 -12.72 24.99
CA TRP A 223 -32.82 -11.66 24.00
C TRP A 223 -33.75 -11.89 22.81
N ARG A 224 -33.92 -13.14 22.36
CA ARG A 224 -34.91 -13.47 21.33
C ARG A 224 -36.34 -13.15 21.77
N ASP A 225 -36.68 -13.41 23.02
CA ASP A 225 -37.99 -13.05 23.57
C ASP A 225 -38.18 -11.53 23.60
N HIS A 226 -37.17 -10.75 24.00
CA HIS A 226 -37.25 -9.29 23.95
C HIS A 226 -37.27 -8.73 22.52
N PHE A 227 -36.56 -9.35 21.58
CA PHE A 227 -36.66 -8.99 20.16
C PHE A 227 -38.09 -9.21 19.65
N ASN A 228 -38.66 -10.39 19.88
CA ASN A 228 -39.99 -10.77 19.39
C ASN A 228 -41.13 -10.01 20.08
N ASN A 229 -41.10 -9.93 21.41
CA ASN A 229 -42.23 -9.44 22.21
C ASN A 229 -42.13 -7.94 22.53
N ASN A 230 -40.91 -7.39 22.59
CA ASN A 230 -40.68 -6.00 22.94
C ASN A 230 -40.09 -5.18 21.78
N GLY A 231 -39.71 -5.79 20.66
CA GLY A 231 -39.15 -5.09 19.51
C GLY A 231 -37.79 -4.44 19.80
N VAL A 232 -36.97 -5.11 20.61
CA VAL A 232 -35.64 -4.63 21.00
C VAL A 232 -34.61 -5.07 19.95
N LEU A 233 -33.85 -4.11 19.43
CA LEU A 233 -32.69 -4.36 18.59
C LEU A 233 -31.43 -4.43 19.45
N PHE A 234 -30.71 -5.54 19.34
CA PHE A 234 -29.41 -5.75 19.97
C PHE A 234 -28.31 -5.50 18.93
N VAL A 235 -27.39 -4.60 19.24
CA VAL A 235 -26.27 -4.22 18.38
C VAL A 235 -24.99 -4.66 19.07
N CYS A 236 -24.27 -5.61 18.48
CA CYS A 236 -23.17 -6.29 19.13
C CYS A 236 -21.87 -6.16 18.36
N ALA A 237 -20.76 -6.03 19.09
CA ALA A 237 -19.44 -6.05 18.51
C ALA A 237 -19.14 -7.42 17.87
N ALA A 238 -18.53 -7.42 16.68
CA ALA A 238 -18.00 -8.65 16.10
C ALA A 238 -16.85 -9.25 16.93
N MET A 239 -16.19 -8.42 17.76
CA MET A 239 -14.93 -8.63 18.50
C MET A 239 -13.67 -8.33 17.69
N ASN A 240 -12.51 -8.43 18.34
CA ASN A 240 -11.22 -8.00 17.83
C ASN A 240 -10.23 -9.19 17.70
N GLU A 241 -10.72 -10.33 17.20
CA GLU A 241 -10.00 -11.61 17.27
C GLU A 241 -9.28 -12.01 15.98
N ALA A 242 -9.45 -11.25 14.89
CA ALA A 242 -8.74 -11.53 13.64
C ALA A 242 -7.22 -11.30 13.80
N ASN A 243 -6.41 -12.04 13.03
CA ASN A 243 -4.95 -11.99 13.08
C ASN A 243 -4.37 -12.39 14.46
N GLY A 244 -4.97 -13.37 15.15
CA GLY A 244 -4.47 -13.88 16.42
C GLY A 244 -4.73 -12.93 17.57
N GLY A 245 -5.93 -12.34 17.61
CA GLY A 245 -6.35 -11.49 18.72
C GLY A 245 -6.28 -12.19 20.08
N GLN A 246 -6.46 -11.41 21.14
CA GLN A 246 -6.16 -11.83 22.53
C GLN A 246 -6.81 -13.16 22.95
N TYR A 247 -7.98 -13.48 22.39
CA TYR A 247 -8.76 -14.67 22.71
C TYR A 247 -8.91 -15.61 21.51
N ALA A 248 -8.16 -15.37 20.44
CA ALA A 248 -8.14 -16.21 19.25
C ALA A 248 -7.37 -17.52 19.51
N THR A 249 -7.98 -18.66 19.18
CA THR A 249 -7.33 -19.98 19.23
C THR A 249 -6.64 -20.35 17.92
N ASP A 250 -6.90 -19.60 16.86
CA ASP A 250 -6.31 -19.68 15.53
C ASP A 250 -5.86 -18.26 15.15
N PRO A 251 -4.63 -18.06 14.63
CA PRO A 251 -4.17 -16.75 14.20
C PRO A 251 -4.90 -16.17 12.98
N ASP A 252 -5.60 -16.94 12.14
CA ASP A 252 -6.33 -16.37 10.99
C ASP A 252 -7.62 -17.12 10.61
N PRO A 253 -8.61 -17.22 11.52
CA PRO A 253 -9.88 -17.87 11.22
C PRO A 253 -10.81 -16.97 10.38
N ASP A 254 -11.35 -17.54 9.30
CA ASP A 254 -12.42 -16.94 8.48
C ASP A 254 -13.76 -16.79 9.25
N ASP A 255 -13.85 -17.31 10.48
CA ASP A 255 -14.96 -17.13 11.41
C ASP A 255 -14.45 -16.96 12.86
N CYS A 256 -14.22 -15.71 13.25
CA CYS A 256 -13.82 -15.29 14.61
C CYS A 256 -14.83 -14.35 15.28
N VAL A 257 -16.09 -14.35 14.82
CA VAL A 257 -17.15 -13.63 15.54
C VAL A 257 -17.47 -14.36 16.86
N PHE A 258 -17.63 -13.60 17.93
CA PHE A 258 -18.02 -14.14 19.23
C PHE A 258 -19.52 -14.01 19.50
N TYR A 259 -20.02 -14.76 20.48
CA TYR A 259 -21.36 -14.56 21.02
C TYR A 259 -21.39 -13.30 21.89
N PRO A 260 -22.45 -12.48 21.85
CA PRO A 260 -23.75 -12.74 21.23
C PRO A 260 -23.86 -12.43 19.72
N GLY A 261 -22.82 -11.90 19.06
CA GLY A 261 -22.89 -11.54 17.63
C GLY A 261 -23.23 -12.71 16.68
N LYS A 262 -23.06 -13.96 17.13
CA LYS A 262 -23.49 -15.15 16.39
C LYS A 262 -25.00 -15.46 16.45
N TYR A 263 -25.81 -14.69 17.19
CA TYR A 263 -27.26 -14.84 17.19
C TYR A 263 -27.87 -14.20 15.94
N ASP A 264 -28.73 -14.92 15.24
CA ASP A 264 -29.32 -14.51 13.95
C ASP A 264 -30.15 -13.21 14.04
N PHE A 265 -30.81 -12.95 15.16
CA PHE A 265 -31.62 -11.76 15.40
C PHE A 265 -30.82 -10.53 15.90
N VAL A 266 -29.54 -10.70 16.24
CA VAL A 266 -28.63 -9.62 16.63
C VAL A 266 -28.06 -8.94 15.38
N ILE A 267 -27.77 -7.64 15.48
CA ILE A 267 -27.02 -6.90 14.47
C ILE A 267 -25.55 -6.88 14.89
N THR A 268 -24.70 -7.56 14.13
CA THR A 268 -23.27 -7.67 14.43
C THR A 268 -22.44 -6.71 13.60
N VAL A 269 -21.59 -5.95 14.28
CA VAL A 269 -20.91 -4.79 13.72
C VAL A 269 -19.39 -5.02 13.65
N GLY A 270 -18.88 -5.04 12.42
CA GLY A 270 -17.45 -4.97 12.09
C GLY A 270 -16.88 -3.56 12.19
N CYS A 271 -15.57 -3.43 12.25
CA CYS A 271 -14.87 -2.16 12.44
C CYS A 271 -14.10 -1.75 11.19
N VAL A 272 -14.33 -0.52 10.67
CA VAL A 272 -13.52 0.09 9.62
C VAL A 272 -12.66 1.24 10.13
N THR A 273 -11.53 1.45 9.45
CA THR A 273 -10.58 2.54 9.69
C THR A 273 -11.02 3.85 9.06
N ASP A 274 -10.27 4.92 9.31
CA ASP A 274 -10.34 6.26 8.70
C ASP A 274 -10.16 6.33 7.17
N SER A 275 -10.04 5.19 6.49
CA SER A 275 -10.00 5.05 5.03
C SER A 275 -11.10 4.13 4.50
N GLY A 276 -12.02 3.68 5.36
CA GLY A 276 -13.08 2.72 5.01
C GLY A 276 -12.59 1.28 4.88
N ARG A 277 -11.32 1.00 5.20
CA ARG A 277 -10.76 -0.36 5.20
C ARG A 277 -11.20 -1.11 6.43
N ILE A 278 -11.43 -2.42 6.34
CA ILE A 278 -11.65 -3.24 7.52
C ILE A 278 -10.42 -3.18 8.44
N ALA A 279 -10.64 -2.86 9.71
CA ALA A 279 -9.56 -2.79 10.70
C ALA A 279 -8.93 -4.18 10.83
N ALA A 280 -7.60 -4.24 10.95
CA ALA A 280 -6.88 -5.51 10.92
C ALA A 280 -7.34 -6.46 12.03
N TYR A 281 -7.65 -5.93 13.21
CA TYR A 281 -8.15 -6.70 14.35
C TYR A 281 -9.62 -7.11 14.25
N SER A 282 -10.42 -6.47 13.37
CA SER A 282 -11.87 -6.71 13.33
C SER A 282 -12.17 -8.18 13.04
N SER A 283 -12.89 -8.84 13.96
CA SER A 283 -13.37 -10.20 13.75
C SER A 283 -14.18 -10.31 12.46
N ARG A 284 -14.06 -11.45 11.80
CA ARG A 284 -14.68 -11.78 10.52
C ARG A 284 -15.55 -13.01 10.65
N GLY A 285 -16.56 -13.13 9.81
CA GLY A 285 -17.40 -14.32 9.72
C GLY A 285 -18.76 -13.99 9.12
N LYS A 286 -19.50 -15.03 8.74
CA LYS A 286 -20.86 -14.88 8.15
C LYS A 286 -21.86 -14.18 9.07
N ALA A 287 -21.55 -14.14 10.37
CA ALA A 287 -22.37 -13.46 11.36
C ALA A 287 -22.21 -11.93 11.34
N VAL A 288 -21.23 -11.36 10.64
CA VAL A 288 -21.11 -9.90 10.47
C VAL A 288 -22.24 -9.42 9.55
N ASP A 289 -23.08 -8.51 10.05
CA ASP A 289 -24.19 -7.93 9.29
C ASP A 289 -23.79 -6.68 8.53
N VAL A 290 -23.03 -5.79 9.20
CA VAL A 290 -22.62 -4.48 8.70
C VAL A 290 -21.29 -4.08 9.35
N SER A 291 -20.66 -3.03 8.82
CA SER A 291 -19.50 -2.40 9.47
C SER A 291 -19.73 -0.93 9.76
N ALA A 292 -19.05 -0.42 10.78
CA ALA A 292 -19.06 0.99 11.14
C ALA A 292 -17.66 1.47 11.51
N VAL A 293 -17.52 2.79 11.56
CA VAL A 293 -16.25 3.44 11.92
C VAL A 293 -15.86 3.10 13.36
N GLY A 294 -14.61 2.73 13.62
CA GLY A 294 -14.18 2.44 14.99
C GLY A 294 -12.67 2.37 15.25
N ASP A 295 -11.85 3.01 14.42
CA ASP A 295 -10.39 3.06 14.59
C ASP A 295 -9.97 4.54 14.76
N GLY A 296 -9.50 4.91 15.95
CA GLY A 296 -9.00 6.24 16.25
C GLY A 296 -10.09 7.29 16.50
N VAL A 297 -11.28 6.89 16.94
CA VAL A 297 -12.41 7.84 17.14
C VAL A 297 -12.35 8.48 18.51
N MET A 298 -12.52 9.79 18.58
CA MET A 298 -12.53 10.50 19.86
C MET A 298 -13.84 10.29 20.61
N SER A 299 -13.74 10.00 21.90
CA SER A 299 -14.90 9.83 22.79
C SER A 299 -14.61 10.31 24.22
N THR A 300 -15.67 10.46 25.00
CA THR A 300 -15.65 10.81 26.41
C THR A 300 -14.95 9.76 27.26
N ARG A 301 -14.29 10.16 28.35
CA ARG A 301 -13.63 9.27 29.31
C ARG A 301 -13.82 9.76 30.76
N PRO A 302 -13.79 8.86 31.76
CA PRO A 302 -13.79 9.27 33.16
C PRO A 302 -12.50 10.02 33.52
N SER A 303 -12.59 11.01 34.41
CA SER A 303 -11.45 11.82 34.86
C SER A 303 -10.38 11.02 35.61
N ASP A 304 -10.75 9.89 36.20
CA ASP A 304 -9.96 9.06 37.13
C ASP A 304 -9.67 7.65 36.59
N ALA A 305 -9.91 7.38 35.31
CA ALA A 305 -9.71 6.06 34.74
C ALA A 305 -8.22 5.61 34.81
N ASN A 306 -7.98 4.43 35.38
CA ASN A 306 -6.67 3.78 35.36
C ASN A 306 -6.40 3.28 33.94
N TYR A 307 -5.44 3.89 33.26
CA TYR A 307 -5.22 3.62 31.85
C TYR A 307 -4.17 2.52 31.62
N ALA A 308 -4.54 1.50 30.84
CA ALA A 308 -3.61 0.55 30.23
C ALA A 308 -3.82 0.58 28.71
N GLY A 309 -2.92 1.18 27.93
CA GLY A 309 -3.04 1.19 26.46
C GLY A 309 -2.25 2.27 25.72
N THR A 310 -2.54 2.41 24.41
CA THR A 310 -1.92 3.35 23.46
C THR A 310 -2.85 4.50 23.04
N ASP A 311 -3.95 4.77 23.74
CA ASP A 311 -4.88 5.83 23.33
C ASP A 311 -4.24 7.21 23.42
N TRP A 312 -4.56 8.02 22.41
CA TRP A 312 -4.24 9.44 22.40
C TRP A 312 -5.20 10.16 23.34
N VAL A 313 -4.64 10.86 24.32
CA VAL A 313 -5.38 11.64 25.31
C VAL A 313 -5.27 13.11 24.92
N THR A 314 -6.39 13.81 24.83
CA THR A 314 -6.38 15.27 24.60
C THR A 314 -5.89 16.02 25.84
N PRO A 315 -5.42 17.28 25.73
CA PRO A 315 -4.97 18.08 26.88
C PRO A 315 -6.06 18.26 27.96
N SER A 316 -7.34 18.16 27.61
CA SER A 316 -8.44 17.96 28.56
C SER A 316 -8.54 16.48 28.93
N THR A 317 -8.39 16.14 30.20
CA THR A 317 -8.38 14.75 30.69
C THR A 317 -9.74 14.01 30.57
N LEU A 318 -10.69 14.55 29.82
CA LEU A 318 -12.06 14.05 29.68
C LEU A 318 -12.36 13.43 28.29
N TYR A 319 -11.43 13.51 27.33
CA TYR A 319 -11.59 12.83 26.02
C TYR A 319 -10.34 12.03 25.64
N SER A 320 -10.55 10.93 24.92
CA SER A 320 -9.48 10.08 24.38
C SER A 320 -9.92 9.35 23.11
N SER A 321 -8.95 8.88 22.32
CA SER A 321 -9.23 7.96 21.23
C SER A 321 -9.84 6.65 21.74
N PHE A 322 -10.63 6.01 20.89
CA PHE A 322 -11.25 4.72 21.12
C PHE A 322 -11.15 3.89 19.83
N ASN A 323 -10.66 2.67 19.99
CA ASN A 323 -10.39 1.72 18.91
C ASN A 323 -11.14 0.42 19.16
N GLY A 324 -11.63 -0.23 18.11
CA GLY A 324 -12.22 -1.56 18.17
C GLY A 324 -13.62 -1.67 17.57
N THR A 325 -14.09 -2.90 17.40
CA THR A 325 -15.51 -3.16 17.16
C THR A 325 -16.40 -2.63 18.30
N SER A 326 -15.86 -2.51 19.51
CA SER A 326 -16.47 -1.79 20.64
C SER A 326 -16.72 -0.30 20.41
N CYS A 327 -15.96 0.33 19.49
CA CYS A 327 -16.19 1.69 19.03
C CYS A 327 -17.17 1.73 17.85
N ALA A 328 -17.10 0.75 16.93
CA ALA A 328 -18.03 0.65 15.79
C ALA A 328 -19.49 0.36 16.21
N THR A 329 -19.68 -0.48 17.22
CA THR A 329 -21.00 -0.89 17.74
C THR A 329 -21.87 0.30 18.21
N PRO A 330 -21.37 1.23 19.05
CA PRO A 330 -22.16 2.40 19.43
C PRO A 330 -22.43 3.38 18.28
N HIS A 331 -21.58 3.43 17.23
CA HIS A 331 -21.92 4.21 16.03
C HIS A 331 -23.16 3.63 15.34
N ALA A 332 -23.20 2.30 15.15
CA ALA A 332 -24.36 1.60 14.60
C ALA A 332 -25.62 1.79 15.47
N ALA A 333 -25.50 1.70 16.81
CA ALA A 333 -26.60 1.93 17.73
C ALA A 333 -27.13 3.38 17.64
N GLY A 334 -26.25 4.37 17.54
CA GLY A 334 -26.62 5.76 17.31
C GLY A 334 -27.35 5.97 15.98
N ILE A 335 -26.85 5.39 14.88
CA ILE A 335 -27.51 5.50 13.56
C ILE A 335 -28.90 4.85 13.60
N LEU A 336 -29.06 3.71 14.28
CA LEU A 336 -30.37 3.10 14.51
C LEU A 336 -31.32 4.03 15.30
N ALA A 337 -30.80 4.82 16.23
CA ALA A 337 -31.60 5.81 16.95
C ALA A 337 -32.09 6.92 16.03
N LEU A 338 -31.25 7.39 15.10
CA LEU A 338 -31.64 8.33 14.06
C LEU A 338 -32.75 7.75 13.17
N TYR A 339 -32.60 6.51 12.70
CA TYR A 339 -33.67 5.84 11.95
C TYR A 339 -34.93 5.61 12.78
N LYS A 340 -34.83 5.30 14.08
CA LYS A 340 -36.00 5.13 14.94
C LYS A 340 -36.77 6.45 15.13
N GLN A 341 -36.06 7.58 15.18
CA GLN A 341 -36.70 8.90 15.18
C GLN A 341 -37.42 9.18 13.85
N MET A 342 -36.80 8.83 12.72
CA MET A 342 -37.41 8.98 11.38
C MET A 342 -38.63 8.07 11.19
N TYR A 343 -38.57 6.86 11.73
CA TYR A 343 -39.57 5.81 11.53
C TYR A 343 -40.07 5.25 12.88
N PRO A 344 -40.78 6.06 13.70
CA PRO A 344 -41.13 5.68 15.06
C PRO A 344 -42.02 4.44 15.15
N ASN A 345 -42.82 4.18 14.10
CA ASN A 345 -43.76 3.06 14.04
C ASN A 345 -43.19 1.78 13.40
N TYR A 346 -41.95 1.79 12.91
CA TYR A 346 -41.35 0.59 12.33
C TYR A 346 -41.10 -0.47 13.42
N THR A 347 -41.38 -1.72 13.07
CA THR A 347 -40.99 -2.89 13.87
C THR A 347 -39.46 -3.03 13.89
N ALA A 348 -38.93 -3.82 14.83
CA ALA A 348 -37.50 -4.11 14.91
C ALA A 348 -36.96 -4.65 13.55
N THR A 349 -37.67 -5.62 12.94
CA THR A 349 -37.28 -6.19 11.64
C THR A 349 -37.32 -5.15 10.51
N GLN A 350 -38.36 -4.32 10.43
CA GLN A 350 -38.43 -3.27 9.40
C GLN A 350 -37.30 -2.25 9.55
N LEU A 351 -37.00 -1.87 10.80
CA LEU A 351 -35.93 -0.93 11.10
C LEU A 351 -34.55 -1.52 10.80
N ARG A 352 -34.30 -2.78 11.19
CA ARG A 352 -33.08 -3.53 10.85
C ARG A 352 -32.89 -3.60 9.33
N ASN A 353 -33.92 -4.02 8.59
CA ASN A 353 -33.84 -4.13 7.12
C ASN A 353 -33.55 -2.77 6.46
N LEU A 354 -34.19 -1.69 6.91
CA LEU A 354 -33.92 -0.35 6.41
C LEU A 354 -32.46 0.05 6.71
N PHE A 355 -32.04 -0.10 7.95
CA PHE A 355 -30.69 0.22 8.42
C PHE A 355 -29.61 -0.53 7.61
N GLU A 356 -29.76 -1.84 7.45
CA GLU A 356 -28.82 -2.69 6.72
C GLU A 356 -28.83 -2.45 5.20
N SER A 357 -29.88 -1.83 4.65
CA SER A 357 -29.93 -1.42 3.24
C SER A 357 -29.17 -0.12 2.96
N ASN A 358 -28.75 0.60 4.00
CA ASN A 358 -28.06 1.88 3.91
C ASN A 358 -26.57 1.72 4.22
N VAL A 359 -25.91 0.99 3.33
CA VAL A 359 -24.48 0.66 3.40
C VAL A 359 -23.80 0.97 2.06
N ILE A 360 -22.50 1.25 2.11
CA ILE A 360 -21.61 1.19 0.95
C ILE A 360 -20.93 -0.18 0.96
N ASP A 361 -21.16 -0.94 -0.12
CA ASP A 361 -20.69 -2.31 -0.32
C ASP A 361 -19.17 -2.33 -0.64
N TYR A 362 -18.35 -2.32 0.42
CA TYR A 362 -16.90 -2.45 0.34
C TYR A 362 -16.48 -3.91 0.24
N GLY A 363 -15.27 -4.15 -0.26
CA GLY A 363 -14.75 -5.51 -0.38
C GLY A 363 -15.37 -6.29 -1.54
N VAL A 364 -15.77 -7.53 -1.27
CA VAL A 364 -16.38 -8.41 -2.29
C VAL A 364 -17.76 -7.84 -2.67
N GLU A 365 -18.30 -8.22 -3.83
CA GLU A 365 -19.66 -7.78 -4.18
C GLU A 365 -20.71 -8.51 -3.35
N GLY A 366 -21.56 -7.73 -2.66
CA GLY A 366 -22.58 -8.24 -1.76
C GLY A 366 -22.03 -8.60 -0.37
N GLN A 367 -22.84 -9.31 0.41
CA GLN A 367 -22.46 -9.62 1.79
C GLN A 367 -21.22 -10.52 1.85
N ASP A 368 -20.20 -10.05 2.59
CA ASP A 368 -18.96 -10.78 2.80
C ASP A 368 -18.59 -10.89 4.29
N ILE A 369 -17.63 -11.77 4.62
CA ILE A 369 -17.28 -12.06 6.01
C ILE A 369 -16.55 -10.92 6.71
N ALA A 370 -16.02 -9.94 5.98
CA ALA A 370 -15.25 -8.84 6.53
C ALA A 370 -16.15 -7.63 6.80
N TYR A 371 -16.88 -7.17 5.79
CA TYR A 371 -17.69 -5.96 5.86
C TYR A 371 -19.17 -6.23 6.20
N GLY A 372 -19.60 -7.49 6.21
CA GLY A 372 -21.03 -7.81 6.18
C GLY A 372 -21.61 -7.30 4.88
N LYS A 373 -22.76 -6.62 4.94
CA LYS A 373 -23.39 -5.96 3.79
C LYS A 373 -22.67 -4.69 3.34
N GLY A 374 -21.75 -4.16 4.15
CA GLY A 374 -20.99 -2.94 3.86
C GLY A 374 -20.90 -1.97 5.04
N MET A 375 -20.24 -0.83 4.80
CA MET A 375 -20.10 0.24 5.78
C MET A 375 -21.37 1.08 5.86
N LEU A 376 -21.92 1.28 7.06
CA LEU A 376 -23.12 2.09 7.29
C LEU A 376 -22.94 3.54 6.84
N VAL A 377 -23.98 4.08 6.22
CA VAL A 377 -24.05 5.48 5.79
C VAL A 377 -25.48 6.02 5.91
N SER A 378 -25.63 7.34 5.81
CA SER A 378 -26.94 7.98 5.67
C SER A 378 -27.71 7.46 4.43
N PRO A 379 -29.04 7.51 4.45
CA PRO A 379 -29.85 7.10 3.29
C PRO A 379 -29.72 8.06 2.11
N TRP A 380 -29.10 9.23 2.31
CA TRP A 380 -28.85 10.23 1.26
C TRP A 380 -27.47 10.09 0.62
N THR A 381 -26.59 9.25 1.19
CA THR A 381 -25.29 8.96 0.62
C THR A 381 -25.40 8.12 -0.65
N SER A 382 -24.63 8.48 -1.67
CA SER A 382 -24.48 7.66 -2.87
C SER A 382 -23.72 6.37 -2.55
N LYS A 383 -24.41 5.23 -2.66
CA LYS A 383 -23.90 3.89 -2.34
C LYS A 383 -23.10 3.23 -3.47
N THR A 384 -22.85 3.97 -4.57
CA THR A 384 -22.18 3.43 -5.75
C THR A 384 -20.70 3.24 -5.49
N VAL A 385 -20.22 2.00 -5.67
CA VAL A 385 -18.81 1.63 -5.67
C VAL A 385 -18.38 1.31 -7.09
N THR A 386 -17.24 1.85 -7.52
CA THR A 386 -16.69 1.54 -8.83
C THR A 386 -16.04 0.17 -8.79
N ARG A 387 -16.60 -0.78 -9.56
CA ARG A 387 -16.05 -2.13 -9.72
C ARG A 387 -15.51 -2.30 -11.14
N ALA A 388 -14.29 -2.78 -11.28
CA ALA A 388 -13.59 -2.95 -12.56
C ALA A 388 -12.80 -4.26 -12.60
N THR A 389 -12.33 -4.68 -13.77
CA THR A 389 -11.44 -5.85 -13.90
C THR A 389 -10.02 -5.38 -14.17
N LEU A 390 -9.07 -5.91 -13.41
CA LEU A 390 -7.64 -5.75 -13.67
C LEU A 390 -7.18 -6.89 -14.59
N THR A 391 -6.88 -6.58 -15.85
CA THR A 391 -6.50 -7.57 -16.88
C THR A 391 -5.00 -7.59 -17.19
N GLY A 392 -4.20 -6.71 -16.57
CA GLY A 392 -2.76 -6.59 -16.80
C GLY A 392 -1.98 -6.31 -15.52
N SER A 393 -0.68 -6.03 -15.66
CA SER A 393 0.21 -5.71 -14.53
C SER A 393 0.04 -4.30 -13.98
N SER A 394 -0.77 -3.44 -14.61
CA SER A 394 -1.11 -2.13 -14.08
C SER A 394 -2.47 -1.62 -14.59
N VAL A 395 -3.06 -0.68 -13.84
CA VAL A 395 -4.28 0.05 -14.21
C VAL A 395 -4.23 1.47 -13.66
N SER A 396 -4.69 2.45 -14.45
CA SER A 396 -4.87 3.81 -13.98
C SER A 396 -6.32 4.05 -13.56
N GLY A 397 -6.52 4.84 -12.52
CA GLY A 397 -7.83 5.18 -11.97
C GLY A 397 -7.86 6.61 -11.42
N THR A 398 -9.05 7.07 -11.06
CA THR A 398 -9.24 8.34 -10.35
C THR A 398 -10.18 8.09 -9.17
N LEU A 399 -9.66 8.25 -7.95
CA LEU A 399 -10.48 8.14 -6.75
C LEU A 399 -11.37 9.37 -6.60
N VAL A 400 -12.62 9.11 -6.22
CA VAL A 400 -13.55 10.11 -5.71
C VAL A 400 -13.53 10.02 -4.19
N ALA A 401 -13.60 11.16 -3.51
CA ALA A 401 -13.62 11.23 -2.05
C ALA A 401 -14.67 10.27 -1.47
N GLY A 402 -14.23 9.43 -0.54
CA GLY A 402 -15.07 8.44 0.14
C GLY A 402 -15.54 7.24 -0.70
N LYS A 403 -15.05 7.10 -1.93
CA LYS A 403 -15.48 6.02 -2.83
C LYS A 403 -14.27 5.19 -3.27
N PRO A 404 -14.07 3.99 -2.70
CA PRO A 404 -13.01 3.12 -3.17
C PRO A 404 -13.31 2.59 -4.57
N ILE A 405 -12.25 2.16 -5.26
CA ILE A 405 -12.37 1.37 -6.48
C ILE A 405 -11.98 -0.07 -6.13
N ILE A 406 -12.84 -1.03 -6.51
CA ILE A 406 -12.59 -2.45 -6.31
C ILE A 406 -12.28 -3.10 -7.66
N TYR A 407 -11.08 -3.64 -7.80
CA TYR A 407 -10.66 -4.38 -8.99
C TYR A 407 -10.80 -5.88 -8.78
N LYS A 408 -11.59 -6.55 -9.62
CA LYS A 408 -11.54 -8.01 -9.76
C LYS A 408 -10.25 -8.38 -10.50
N TYR A 409 -9.47 -9.29 -9.92
CA TYR A 409 -8.22 -9.79 -10.49
C TYR A 409 -8.20 -11.31 -10.47
N VAL A 410 -7.83 -11.91 -11.61
CA VAL A 410 -7.62 -13.35 -11.74
C VAL A 410 -6.18 -13.56 -12.22
N PRO A 411 -5.23 -13.87 -11.32
CA PRO A 411 -3.84 -14.16 -11.72
C PRO A 411 -3.81 -15.32 -12.70
N THR A 412 -2.96 -15.20 -13.72
CA THR A 412 -2.64 -16.30 -14.64
C THR A 412 -1.53 -17.20 -14.09
N VAL A 413 -0.75 -16.72 -13.12
CA VAL A 413 0.40 -17.42 -12.52
C VAL A 413 0.33 -17.32 -10.99
N SER A 414 0.52 -18.43 -10.28
CA SER A 414 0.58 -18.45 -8.82
C SER A 414 1.90 -17.85 -8.32
N GLY A 415 1.85 -17.16 -7.19
CA GLY A 415 3.01 -16.71 -6.41
C GLY A 415 2.71 -15.46 -5.60
N LYS A 416 3.73 -14.91 -4.95
CA LYS A 416 3.58 -13.65 -4.22
C LYS A 416 3.51 -12.48 -5.22
N TYR A 417 2.81 -11.39 -4.91
CA TYR A 417 2.65 -10.19 -5.74
C TYR A 417 2.81 -8.95 -4.88
N THR A 418 3.62 -8.01 -5.34
CA THR A 418 3.81 -6.67 -4.80
C THR A 418 2.84 -5.74 -5.51
N LEU A 419 1.95 -5.14 -4.74
CA LEU A 419 0.98 -4.15 -5.17
C LEU A 419 1.53 -2.77 -4.82
N THR A 420 1.73 -1.93 -5.83
CA THR A 420 2.24 -0.56 -5.69
C THR A 420 1.25 0.46 -6.25
N THR A 421 1.22 1.63 -5.64
CA THR A 421 0.45 2.77 -6.11
C THR A 421 1.37 3.95 -6.39
N SER A 422 1.10 4.66 -7.49
CA SER A 422 1.80 5.88 -7.88
C SER A 422 0.80 6.88 -8.48
N GLY A 423 1.21 8.11 -8.73
CA GLY A 423 0.37 9.14 -9.35
C GLY A 423 0.28 10.41 -8.51
N ALA A 424 -0.81 11.17 -8.69
CA ALA A 424 -1.05 12.43 -7.98
C ALA A 424 -1.38 12.20 -6.50
N ILE A 425 -1.90 11.02 -6.17
CA ILE A 425 -2.19 10.57 -4.82
C ILE A 425 -1.58 9.19 -4.57
N THR A 426 -1.36 8.87 -3.30
CA THR A 426 -0.83 7.56 -2.86
C THR A 426 -1.88 6.80 -2.06
N PRO A 427 -2.84 6.14 -2.72
CA PRO A 427 -3.91 5.45 -2.04
C PRO A 427 -3.42 4.19 -1.31
N ARG A 428 -4.23 3.73 -0.35
CA ARG A 428 -4.07 2.45 0.33
C ARG A 428 -4.63 1.33 -0.52
N VAL A 429 -4.04 0.15 -0.40
CA VAL A 429 -4.44 -1.06 -1.13
C VAL A 429 -4.61 -2.23 -0.18
N ASP A 430 -5.72 -2.94 -0.35
CA ASP A 430 -6.01 -4.24 0.28
C ASP A 430 -6.43 -5.25 -0.78
N ALA A 431 -6.17 -6.53 -0.55
CA ALA A 431 -6.66 -7.61 -1.41
C ALA A 431 -7.41 -8.66 -0.59
N TYR A 432 -8.50 -9.16 -1.15
CA TYR A 432 -9.39 -10.15 -0.56
C TYR A 432 -9.60 -11.33 -1.51
N GLY A 433 -9.81 -12.53 -0.95
CA GLY A 433 -10.30 -13.68 -1.69
C GLY A 433 -11.81 -13.59 -1.95
N VAL A 434 -12.37 -14.57 -2.67
CA VAL A 434 -13.80 -14.61 -3.00
C VAL A 434 -14.71 -14.65 -1.77
N GLY A 435 -14.22 -15.20 -0.65
CA GLY A 435 -14.98 -15.26 0.60
C GLY A 435 -14.96 -13.97 1.42
N GLY A 436 -14.21 -12.94 1.00
CA GLY A 436 -13.95 -11.74 1.80
C GLY A 436 -12.78 -11.89 2.78
N ASN A 437 -12.12 -13.05 2.79
CA ASN A 437 -10.91 -13.28 3.58
C ASN A 437 -9.77 -12.38 3.09
N ARG A 438 -9.17 -11.63 4.01
CA ARG A 438 -8.10 -10.68 3.69
C ARG A 438 -6.84 -11.46 3.31
N VAL A 439 -6.35 -11.26 2.09
CA VAL A 439 -5.08 -11.83 1.60
C VAL A 439 -3.92 -10.94 2.02
N THR A 440 -4.10 -9.61 1.93
CA THR A 440 -3.08 -8.65 2.37
C THR A 440 -3.67 -7.25 2.54
N GLY A 441 -2.89 -6.35 3.15
CA GLY A 441 -3.22 -4.92 3.16
C GLY A 441 -2.10 -4.00 3.65
N SER A 442 -2.10 -2.77 3.14
CA SER A 442 -1.09 -1.75 3.42
C SER A 442 -1.20 -1.15 4.84
N ASN A 443 -0.13 -1.11 5.64
CA ASN A 443 -0.20 -0.52 6.98
C ASN A 443 0.13 0.99 7.01
N SER A 444 0.84 1.52 6.01
CA SER A 444 1.20 2.95 5.98
C SER A 444 1.59 3.52 4.61
N THR A 445 1.96 2.68 3.63
CA THR A 445 2.08 2.98 2.18
C THR A 445 2.28 1.67 1.40
N SER A 446 1.97 1.67 0.10
CA SER A 446 2.54 0.69 -0.83
C SER A 446 4.08 0.67 -0.76
N PRO A 447 4.76 -0.47 -0.97
CA PRO A 447 4.24 -1.73 -1.49
C PRO A 447 3.49 -2.59 -0.47
N THR A 448 2.58 -3.44 -0.95
CA THR A 448 1.90 -4.47 -0.16
C THR A 448 2.03 -5.82 -0.85
N VAL A 449 2.30 -6.90 -0.12
CA VAL A 449 2.58 -8.23 -0.70
C VAL A 449 1.40 -9.19 -0.50
N ALA A 450 0.91 -9.80 -1.56
CA ALA A 450 -0.19 -10.76 -1.58
C ALA A 450 0.23 -12.10 -2.18
N ASP A 451 -0.14 -13.22 -1.57
CA ASP A 451 0.06 -14.55 -2.16
C ASP A 451 -1.17 -14.91 -3.01
N PHE A 452 -1.01 -14.89 -4.34
CA PHE A 452 -2.08 -15.17 -5.28
C PHE A 452 -1.89 -16.55 -5.95
N VAL A 453 -2.98 -17.26 -6.17
CA VAL A 453 -3.01 -18.58 -6.83
C VAL A 453 -3.66 -18.44 -8.19
N ALA A 454 -3.01 -18.94 -9.24
CA ALA A 454 -3.50 -18.89 -10.62
C ALA A 454 -4.94 -19.42 -10.74
N GLY A 455 -5.77 -18.71 -11.50
CA GLY A 455 -7.17 -19.07 -11.73
C GLY A 455 -8.12 -18.73 -10.59
N ASN A 456 -7.64 -18.47 -9.37
CA ASN A 456 -8.48 -17.97 -8.29
C ASN A 456 -8.90 -16.52 -8.55
N THR A 457 -10.07 -16.13 -8.07
CA THR A 457 -10.53 -14.75 -8.13
C THR A 457 -10.16 -13.99 -6.86
N TYR A 458 -9.63 -12.79 -7.02
CA TYR A 458 -9.30 -11.86 -5.95
C TYR A 458 -9.97 -10.50 -6.20
N TYR A 459 -10.19 -9.76 -5.12
CA TYR A 459 -10.72 -8.39 -5.16
C TYR A 459 -9.71 -7.45 -4.51
N ILE A 460 -9.19 -6.50 -5.28
CA ILE A 460 -8.19 -5.53 -4.85
C ILE A 460 -8.89 -4.19 -4.66
N GLY A 461 -9.02 -3.76 -3.42
CA GLY A 461 -9.59 -2.46 -3.08
C GLY A 461 -8.52 -1.38 -3.04
N VAL A 462 -8.81 -0.24 -3.67
CA VAL A 462 -7.98 0.98 -3.63
C VAL A 462 -8.76 2.07 -2.90
N TYR A 463 -8.18 2.60 -1.82
CA TYR A 463 -8.84 3.49 -0.87
C TYR A 463 -8.06 4.81 -0.74
N GLY A 464 -8.77 5.93 -0.70
CA GLY A 464 -8.17 7.24 -0.44
C GLY A 464 -7.60 7.29 0.98
N PHE A 465 -6.45 7.94 1.17
CA PHE A 465 -5.89 8.19 2.50
C PHE A 465 -5.41 9.63 2.65
N PRO A 466 -6.07 10.47 3.48
CA PRO A 466 -7.27 10.17 4.30
C PRO A 466 -8.49 9.81 3.44
N TYR A 467 -9.59 9.28 4.02
CA TYR A 467 -10.80 8.84 3.27
C TYR A 467 -11.32 9.84 2.23
N THR A 468 -11.16 11.13 2.49
CA THR A 468 -11.59 12.23 1.61
C THR A 468 -10.63 12.52 0.46
N GLN A 469 -9.47 11.85 0.39
CA GLN A 469 -8.50 12.02 -0.68
C GLN A 469 -9.07 11.57 -2.02
N ALA A 470 -9.01 12.45 -3.01
CA ALA A 470 -9.43 12.23 -4.38
C ALA A 470 -8.28 12.59 -5.33
N GLY A 471 -8.20 11.94 -6.49
CA GLY A 471 -7.14 12.18 -7.45
C GLY A 471 -6.79 10.96 -8.28
N SER A 472 -5.94 11.18 -9.29
CA SER A 472 -5.47 10.12 -10.17
C SER A 472 -4.38 9.26 -9.53
N PHE A 473 -4.44 7.96 -9.79
CA PHE A 473 -3.43 6.99 -9.37
C PHE A 473 -3.23 5.93 -10.44
N THR A 474 -2.11 5.21 -10.34
CA THR A 474 -1.84 3.97 -11.06
C THR A 474 -1.57 2.87 -10.03
N LEU A 475 -2.34 1.79 -10.10
CA LEU A 475 -2.11 0.56 -9.35
C LEU A 475 -1.28 -0.38 -10.22
N SER A 476 -0.17 -0.91 -9.71
CA SER A 476 0.68 -1.88 -10.40
C SER A 476 0.86 -3.15 -9.57
N LEU A 477 0.82 -4.30 -10.23
CA LEU A 477 1.03 -5.64 -9.68
C LEU A 477 2.28 -6.24 -10.31
N SER A 478 3.29 -6.53 -9.48
CA SER A 478 4.51 -7.24 -9.88
C SER A 478 4.69 -8.45 -8.98
N LYS A 479 4.89 -9.66 -9.50
CA LYS A 479 5.05 -10.87 -8.68
C LYS A 479 6.21 -10.70 -7.66
N THR A 480 5.98 -10.68 -6.34
CA THR A 480 7.05 -10.75 -5.34
C THR A 480 7.69 -12.14 -5.42
N GLY A 481 9.02 -12.24 -5.44
CA GLY A 481 9.62 -13.56 -5.70
C GLY A 481 9.55 -14.01 -7.17
N GLU A 482 9.17 -13.11 -8.10
CA GLU A 482 10.27 -12.66 -8.95
C GLU A 482 11.30 -12.09 -7.99
N LEU A 483 12.27 -12.94 -7.64
CA LEU A 483 13.24 -12.70 -6.60
C LEU A 483 13.82 -11.30 -6.80
N ALA A 484 13.97 -10.54 -5.71
CA ALA A 484 15.12 -9.66 -5.64
C ALA A 484 16.29 -10.53 -6.10
N SER A 485 16.93 -10.18 -7.21
CA SER A 485 18.07 -10.88 -7.80
C SER A 485 18.74 -11.83 -6.79
N GLY A 486 18.64 -13.15 -6.99
CA GLY A 486 19.58 -14.05 -6.32
C GLY A 486 21.00 -13.70 -6.81
N ASP A 487 22.04 -14.27 -6.23
CA ASP A 487 23.40 -14.04 -6.74
C ASP A 487 23.66 -14.74 -8.10
N GLY A 488 22.65 -15.42 -8.65
CA GLY A 488 22.73 -16.20 -9.88
C GLY A 488 23.38 -17.57 -9.70
N SER A 489 23.62 -18.03 -8.47
CA SER A 489 24.31 -19.31 -8.19
C SER A 489 23.52 -20.57 -8.57
N SER A 490 22.21 -20.45 -8.84
CA SER A 490 21.36 -21.57 -9.28
C SER A 490 20.15 -21.09 -10.09
N PHE A 491 19.42 -22.00 -10.75
CA PHE A 491 18.16 -21.67 -11.44
C PHE A 491 17.10 -21.12 -10.47
N ALA A 492 17.09 -21.65 -9.24
CA ALA A 492 16.22 -21.19 -8.16
C ALA A 492 16.61 -19.79 -7.65
N GLU A 493 17.91 -19.43 -7.71
CA GLU A 493 18.49 -18.15 -7.23
C GLU A 493 18.90 -17.25 -8.40
N SER A 494 18.13 -17.26 -9.49
CA SER A 494 18.48 -16.52 -10.71
C SER A 494 18.32 -15.00 -10.54
N ILE A 495 19.21 -14.23 -11.19
CA ILE A 495 19.13 -12.77 -11.31
C ILE A 495 18.03 -12.41 -12.29
N ILE A 496 17.16 -11.47 -11.95
CA ILE A 496 16.15 -11.01 -12.90
C ILE A 496 16.77 -10.08 -13.91
N LEU A 497 16.46 -10.31 -15.19
CA LEU A 497 16.87 -9.47 -16.30
C LEU A 497 15.64 -8.78 -16.91
N PRO A 498 15.26 -7.56 -16.46
CA PRO A 498 14.16 -6.82 -17.07
C PRO A 498 14.49 -6.40 -18.50
N VAL A 499 13.49 -6.39 -19.38
CA VAL A 499 13.66 -5.91 -20.76
C VAL A 499 14.07 -4.42 -20.78
N GLY A 500 15.00 -4.05 -21.64
CA GLY A 500 15.49 -2.68 -21.79
C GLY A 500 16.39 -2.19 -20.65
N THR A 501 16.79 -3.08 -19.73
CA THR A 501 17.72 -2.77 -18.64
C THR A 501 19.03 -3.54 -18.79
N VAL A 502 20.09 -3.04 -18.15
CA VAL A 502 21.43 -3.66 -18.12
C VAL A 502 21.76 -4.03 -16.68
N ALA A 503 21.95 -5.32 -16.40
CA ALA A 503 22.55 -5.79 -15.16
C ALA A 503 24.07 -5.61 -15.27
N SER A 504 24.65 -4.66 -14.55
CA SER A 504 26.04 -4.24 -14.76
C SER A 504 27.00 -4.77 -13.69
N SER A 505 28.29 -4.90 -14.04
CA SER A 505 29.39 -5.25 -13.13
C SER A 505 29.23 -6.58 -12.40
N ILE A 506 28.65 -7.58 -13.07
CA ILE A 506 28.43 -8.93 -12.53
C ILE A 506 29.77 -9.67 -12.45
N PRO A 507 30.19 -10.15 -11.26
CA PRO A 507 31.46 -10.83 -11.11
C PRO A 507 31.41 -12.25 -11.70
N ALA A 508 32.23 -12.51 -12.70
CA ALA A 508 32.52 -13.83 -13.20
C ALA A 508 33.77 -14.37 -12.50
N THR A 509 33.61 -15.49 -11.78
CA THR A 509 34.67 -16.12 -10.98
C THR A 509 34.93 -17.55 -11.47
N THR A 510 36.16 -18.03 -11.29
CA THR A 510 36.63 -19.35 -11.74
C THR A 510 35.63 -20.46 -11.43
N ASN A 511 35.22 -21.19 -12.47
CA ASN A 511 34.30 -22.34 -12.41
C ASN A 511 32.92 -22.05 -11.83
N LYS A 512 32.49 -20.78 -11.77
CA LYS A 512 31.14 -20.40 -11.36
C LYS A 512 30.35 -19.85 -12.55
N TYR A 513 29.07 -20.18 -12.58
CA TYR A 513 28.11 -19.59 -13.50
C TYR A 513 27.20 -18.62 -12.74
N VAL A 514 26.58 -17.72 -13.48
CA VAL A 514 25.53 -16.80 -13.03
C VAL A 514 24.31 -17.04 -13.91
N ILE A 515 23.16 -17.33 -13.30
CA ILE A 515 21.91 -17.57 -14.02
C ILE A 515 21.03 -16.34 -13.94
N PHE A 516 20.54 -15.89 -15.10
CA PHE A 516 19.53 -14.87 -15.25
C PHE A 516 18.18 -15.50 -15.60
N ARG A 517 17.08 -14.87 -15.19
CA ARG A 517 15.72 -15.23 -15.56
C ARG A 517 15.07 -14.08 -16.30
N PHE A 518 14.50 -14.38 -17.46
CA PHE A 518 13.76 -13.43 -18.29
C PHE A 518 12.31 -13.88 -18.49
N VAL A 519 11.38 -12.93 -18.44
CA VAL A 519 9.97 -13.13 -18.77
C VAL A 519 9.62 -12.18 -19.91
N ALA A 520 9.12 -12.72 -21.02
CA ALA A 520 8.72 -11.92 -22.17
C ALA A 520 7.47 -11.07 -21.81
N PRO A 521 7.55 -9.73 -21.76
CA PRO A 521 6.39 -8.89 -21.42
C PRO A 521 5.29 -8.92 -22.48
N SER A 522 5.65 -9.21 -23.73
CA SER A 522 4.72 -9.37 -24.86
C SER A 522 5.20 -10.47 -25.80
N ALA A 523 4.35 -10.93 -26.72
CA ALA A 523 4.83 -11.78 -27.80
C ALA A 523 5.77 -10.95 -28.70
N GLY A 524 6.93 -11.48 -29.06
CA GLY A 524 7.93 -10.74 -29.82
C GLY A 524 9.30 -11.41 -29.85
N SER A 525 10.23 -10.82 -30.60
CA SER A 525 11.62 -11.24 -30.61
C SER A 525 12.37 -10.57 -29.46
N TYR A 526 13.22 -11.30 -28.77
CA TYR A 526 14.06 -10.78 -27.68
C TYR A 526 15.51 -11.19 -27.90
N THR A 527 16.42 -10.22 -27.73
CA THR A 527 17.86 -10.43 -27.81
C THR A 527 18.47 -10.35 -26.42
N PHE A 528 19.27 -11.35 -26.06
CA PHE A 528 20.00 -11.46 -24.80
C PHE A 528 21.49 -11.35 -25.12
N GLU A 529 22.21 -10.41 -24.52
CA GLU A 529 23.63 -10.19 -24.80
C GLU A 529 24.38 -9.92 -23.51
N THR A 530 25.57 -10.48 -23.36
CA THR A 530 26.54 -9.92 -22.41
C THR A 530 27.22 -8.71 -23.05
N TRP A 531 27.61 -7.73 -22.25
CA TRP A 531 28.17 -6.46 -22.69
C TRP A 531 29.28 -6.04 -21.73
N ASN A 532 30.20 -5.16 -22.14
CA ASN A 532 31.30 -4.63 -21.30
C ASN A 532 32.11 -5.71 -20.52
N ALA A 533 32.13 -6.96 -20.98
CA ALA A 533 32.91 -7.98 -20.29
C ALA A 533 34.40 -7.73 -20.43
N ALA A 534 35.10 -7.75 -19.30
CA ALA A 534 36.55 -7.70 -19.25
C ALA A 534 37.20 -9.08 -19.53
N ILE A 535 36.37 -10.11 -19.74
CA ILE A 535 36.79 -11.51 -19.91
C ILE A 535 35.91 -12.23 -20.93
N ASP A 536 36.44 -13.35 -21.41
CA ASP A 536 35.77 -14.29 -22.30
C ASP A 536 34.80 -15.23 -21.57
N LEU A 537 33.57 -15.28 -22.08
CA LEU A 537 32.36 -15.84 -21.47
C LEU A 537 31.68 -16.80 -22.45
N LYS A 538 30.86 -17.71 -21.91
CA LYS A 538 29.89 -18.50 -22.67
C LYS A 538 28.56 -18.49 -21.96
N ALA A 539 27.48 -18.65 -22.72
CA ALA A 539 26.14 -18.70 -22.19
C ALA A 539 25.34 -19.88 -22.75
N GLU A 540 24.33 -20.28 -21.98
CA GLU A 540 23.38 -21.34 -22.32
C GLU A 540 21.95 -20.83 -22.02
N LEU A 541 21.02 -21.07 -22.94
CA LEU A 541 19.61 -20.70 -22.82
C LEU A 541 18.76 -21.94 -22.49
N TYR A 542 17.86 -21.82 -21.52
CA TYR A 542 16.99 -22.92 -21.05
C TYR A 542 15.52 -22.52 -21.00
N ASN A 543 14.62 -23.50 -21.16
CA ASN A 543 13.18 -23.33 -20.90
C ASN A 543 12.84 -23.56 -19.41
N VAL A 544 11.56 -23.48 -19.05
CA VAL A 544 11.06 -23.72 -17.69
C VAL A 544 11.24 -25.15 -17.17
N ASN A 545 11.39 -26.12 -18.06
CA ASN A 545 11.65 -27.52 -17.72
C ASN A 545 13.15 -27.83 -17.60
N LEU A 546 14.01 -26.81 -17.74
CA LEU A 546 15.47 -26.91 -17.76
C LEU A 546 16.03 -27.69 -18.96
N ASP A 547 15.26 -27.78 -20.04
CA ASP A 547 15.77 -28.26 -21.32
C ASP A 547 16.60 -27.14 -21.95
N LYS A 548 17.82 -27.48 -22.40
CA LYS A 548 18.68 -26.54 -23.10
C LYS A 548 18.10 -26.22 -24.47
N LEU A 549 17.81 -24.95 -24.71
CA LEU A 549 17.27 -24.41 -25.95
C LEU A 549 18.37 -23.99 -26.93
N ALA A 550 19.43 -23.36 -26.41
CA ALA A 550 20.55 -22.86 -27.21
C ALA A 550 21.82 -22.71 -26.35
N SER A 551 22.97 -22.56 -26.99
CA SER A 551 24.24 -22.16 -26.36
C SER A 551 25.01 -21.26 -27.32
N SER A 552 25.72 -20.29 -26.78
CA SER A 552 26.50 -19.29 -27.49
C SER A 552 27.74 -18.99 -26.67
N ASP A 553 28.93 -19.02 -27.28
CA ASP A 553 30.20 -18.60 -26.70
C ASP A 553 30.65 -17.27 -27.30
N ASP A 554 30.46 -17.04 -28.60
CA ASP A 554 30.73 -15.77 -29.26
C ASP A 554 29.89 -15.63 -30.56
N GLU A 555 29.02 -14.62 -30.63
CA GLU A 555 28.33 -14.26 -31.89
C GLU A 555 29.10 -13.14 -32.65
N GLY A 556 30.43 -13.16 -32.61
CA GLY A 556 31.27 -12.42 -33.56
C GLY A 556 31.52 -10.93 -33.31
N ASN A 557 31.35 -10.42 -32.08
CA ASN A 557 32.13 -9.24 -31.68
C ASN A 557 32.32 -9.12 -30.16
N GLY A 558 33.58 -9.22 -29.75
CA GLY A 558 33.97 -9.21 -28.34
C GLY A 558 33.66 -10.52 -27.62
N SER A 559 34.31 -10.68 -26.47
CA SER A 559 34.28 -11.80 -25.53
C SER A 559 32.91 -12.10 -24.87
N ASN A 560 31.81 -11.93 -25.61
CA ASN A 560 30.45 -11.79 -25.08
C ASN A 560 29.39 -12.61 -25.86
N PRO A 561 28.75 -13.62 -25.26
CA PRO A 561 27.68 -14.39 -25.90
C PRO A 561 26.38 -13.60 -26.11
N MET A 562 25.68 -13.93 -27.20
CA MET A 562 24.37 -13.36 -27.56
C MET A 562 23.38 -14.46 -27.97
N PHE A 563 22.08 -14.20 -27.79
CA PHE A 563 20.97 -15.02 -28.32
C PHE A 563 19.86 -14.12 -28.83
N THR A 564 19.18 -14.52 -29.91
CA THR A 564 17.89 -13.93 -30.28
C THR A 564 16.80 -15.00 -30.34
N ARG A 565 15.65 -14.78 -29.68
CA ARG A 565 14.54 -15.73 -29.63
C ARG A 565 13.18 -15.06 -29.72
N THR A 566 12.33 -15.58 -30.60
CA THR A 566 10.89 -15.27 -30.60
C THR A 566 10.21 -15.98 -29.44
N MET A 567 9.48 -15.22 -28.62
CA MET A 567 8.81 -15.70 -27.41
C MET A 567 7.34 -15.32 -27.41
N ALA A 568 6.49 -16.16 -26.81
CA ALA A 568 5.12 -15.81 -26.50
C ALA A 568 5.06 -14.83 -25.31
N ALA A 569 3.97 -14.07 -25.19
CA ALA A 569 3.75 -13.22 -24.01
C ALA A 569 3.74 -14.08 -22.73
N ASN A 570 4.43 -13.62 -21.70
CA ASN A 570 4.66 -14.30 -20.42
C ASN A 570 5.48 -15.60 -20.50
N GLU A 571 6.10 -15.90 -21.64
CA GLU A 571 7.04 -17.03 -21.72
C GLU A 571 8.30 -16.75 -20.91
N VAL A 572 8.80 -17.76 -20.21
CA VAL A 572 9.95 -17.66 -19.29
C VAL A 572 11.13 -18.47 -19.83
N VAL A 573 12.32 -17.86 -19.81
CA VAL A 573 13.59 -18.52 -20.12
C VAL A 573 14.66 -18.19 -19.07
N TYR A 574 15.68 -19.04 -19.00
CA TYR A 574 16.85 -18.84 -18.15
C TYR A 574 18.11 -18.73 -19.00
N ILE A 575 18.98 -17.78 -18.67
CA ILE A 575 20.27 -17.56 -19.32
C ILE A 575 21.37 -17.86 -18.31
N LYS A 576 22.13 -18.92 -18.51
CA LYS A 576 23.25 -19.31 -17.65
C LYS A 576 24.54 -18.82 -18.30
N VAL A 577 25.24 -17.87 -17.68
CA VAL A 577 26.49 -17.27 -18.17
C VAL A 577 27.66 -17.75 -17.31
N MET A 578 28.80 -18.07 -17.91
CA MET A 578 29.99 -18.52 -17.18
C MET A 578 31.27 -18.16 -17.93
N PRO A 579 32.42 -18.08 -17.23
CA PRO A 579 33.71 -17.94 -17.91
C PRO A 579 33.94 -19.05 -18.93
N TYR A 580 34.50 -18.70 -20.08
CA TYR A 580 34.85 -19.69 -21.12
C TYR A 580 35.85 -20.71 -20.60
N SER A 581 36.89 -20.22 -19.91
CA SER A 581 37.94 -21.01 -19.26
C SER A 581 38.01 -20.77 -17.75
N SER A 582 38.57 -21.73 -17.01
CA SER A 582 38.71 -21.66 -15.55
C SER A 582 39.66 -20.54 -15.08
N SER A 583 40.53 -20.02 -15.94
CA SER A 583 41.43 -18.91 -15.62
C SER A 583 40.81 -17.51 -15.81
N ASN A 584 39.63 -17.42 -16.40
CA ASN A 584 38.99 -16.14 -16.72
C ASN A 584 38.19 -15.63 -15.52
N THR A 585 38.63 -14.52 -14.94
CA THR A 585 37.91 -13.82 -13.85
C THR A 585 37.85 -12.33 -14.12
N GLY A 586 36.69 -11.72 -13.92
CA GLY A 586 36.44 -10.32 -14.27
C GLY A 586 34.96 -9.98 -14.10
N ALA A 587 34.55 -8.79 -14.55
CA ALA A 587 33.16 -8.38 -14.51
C ALA A 587 32.55 -8.35 -15.92
N PHE A 588 31.25 -8.53 -16.01
CA PHE A 588 30.47 -8.38 -17.23
C PHE A 588 29.13 -7.72 -16.96
N ASP A 589 28.55 -7.12 -18.00
CA ASP A 589 27.19 -6.63 -18.01
C ASP A 589 26.29 -7.62 -18.79
N MET A 590 25.00 -7.67 -18.49
CA MET A 590 24.01 -8.50 -19.18
C MET A 590 22.79 -7.66 -19.54
N LYS A 591 22.29 -7.80 -20.77
CA LYS A 591 21.16 -7.02 -21.28
C LYS A 591 20.15 -7.91 -22.01
N ALA A 592 18.86 -7.59 -21.85
CA ALA A 592 17.77 -8.13 -22.68
C ALA A 592 17.07 -7.00 -23.42
N THR A 593 16.92 -7.11 -24.73
CA THR A 593 16.30 -6.08 -25.60
C THR A 593 15.09 -6.66 -26.31
N ALA A 594 13.93 -6.00 -26.23
CA ALA A 594 12.78 -6.32 -27.06
C ALA A 594 13.03 -5.83 -28.49
N GLY A 595 12.87 -6.72 -29.47
CA GLY A 595 12.72 -6.34 -30.87
C GLY A 595 11.30 -5.82 -31.09
N THR A 596 11.14 -4.54 -31.42
CA THR A 596 9.86 -4.00 -31.88
C THR A 596 9.55 -4.56 -33.27
N SER A 597 8.38 -5.16 -33.43
CA SER A 597 7.71 -5.21 -34.73
C SER A 597 7.31 -3.78 -35.12
N GLY A 598 8.27 -3.03 -35.66
CA GLY A 598 8.08 -1.69 -36.23
C GLY A 598 9.08 -0.65 -35.72
N GLY A 599 10.14 -0.40 -36.51
CA GLY A 599 10.89 0.86 -36.53
C GLY A 599 12.24 0.90 -35.79
N THR A 600 13.30 0.97 -36.60
CA THR A 600 14.68 1.46 -36.33
C THR A 600 15.58 0.64 -35.39
N GLY A 601 15.85 -0.61 -35.79
CA GLY A 601 17.07 -1.32 -35.41
C GLY A 601 17.47 -2.18 -36.59
N SER A 602 18.62 -1.89 -37.20
CA SER A 602 19.15 -2.58 -38.37
C SER A 602 19.03 -4.10 -38.22
N ILE A 603 18.37 -4.78 -39.15
CA ILE A 603 18.62 -6.22 -39.32
C ILE A 603 20.09 -6.34 -39.69
N ARG A 604 20.87 -7.10 -38.90
CA ARG A 604 22.29 -7.34 -39.12
C ARG A 604 22.51 -8.82 -39.43
N LYS A 605 22.87 -9.13 -40.67
CA LYS A 605 23.60 -10.36 -41.00
C LYS A 605 25.08 -10.03 -40.93
N THR A 606 25.87 -10.93 -40.37
CA THR A 606 27.32 -10.75 -40.15
C THR A 606 28.06 -12.04 -40.51
N GLU A 607 29.23 -11.89 -41.09
CA GLU A 607 30.20 -12.94 -41.36
C GLU A 607 31.58 -12.40 -40.98
N ASP A 608 32.19 -13.03 -39.99
CA ASP A 608 33.52 -12.70 -39.45
C ASP A 608 34.57 -13.76 -39.83
N PHE A 609 34.18 -14.84 -40.53
CA PHE A 609 35.06 -15.91 -40.99
C PHE A 609 35.73 -16.73 -39.87
N GLU A 610 35.22 -16.67 -38.62
CA GLU A 610 35.84 -17.36 -37.46
C GLU A 610 35.24 -18.74 -37.13
N GLY A 611 34.13 -19.15 -37.78
CA GLY A 611 33.34 -20.32 -37.38
C GLY A 611 32.70 -21.15 -38.51
N SER A 612 32.03 -22.25 -38.13
CA SER A 612 31.43 -23.23 -39.06
C SER A 612 30.00 -22.91 -39.55
N MET A 613 29.39 -21.84 -39.06
CA MET A 613 28.11 -21.34 -39.57
C MET A 613 28.35 -20.12 -40.44
N ILE A 614 28.64 -20.39 -41.71
CA ILE A 614 28.71 -19.37 -42.76
C ILE A 614 27.32 -18.72 -42.91
N THR A 615 27.22 -17.42 -42.66
CA THR A 615 25.93 -16.69 -42.65
C THR A 615 25.45 -16.34 -44.05
N TYR A 616 26.38 -16.17 -45.00
CA TYR A 616 26.07 -15.90 -46.40
C TYR A 616 26.40 -17.10 -47.29
N THR A 617 25.55 -17.43 -48.26
CA THR A 617 25.97 -18.39 -49.30
C THR A 617 26.98 -17.73 -50.24
N TRP A 618 28.27 -17.89 -49.91
CA TRP A 618 29.37 -17.40 -50.73
C TRP A 618 29.54 -18.24 -52.01
N SER A 619 29.97 -17.57 -53.06
CA SER A 619 30.36 -18.15 -54.34
C SER A 619 31.64 -17.48 -54.81
N GLY A 620 32.53 -18.21 -55.45
CA GLY A 620 33.84 -17.68 -55.83
C GLY A 620 34.97 -18.63 -55.49
N ASP A 621 36.18 -18.10 -55.54
CA ASP A 621 37.44 -18.83 -55.38
C ASP A 621 38.31 -18.31 -54.23
N TRP A 622 37.80 -17.38 -53.43
CA TRP A 622 38.46 -16.89 -52.21
C TRP A 622 38.36 -17.96 -51.12
N ASP A 623 39.28 -17.92 -50.15
CA ASP A 623 39.37 -18.93 -49.10
C ASP A 623 39.81 -18.33 -47.76
N ASP A 624 39.52 -19.03 -46.67
CA ASP A 624 39.84 -18.59 -45.32
C ASP A 624 41.36 -18.53 -45.09
N SER A 625 41.82 -17.48 -44.42
CA SER A 625 43.24 -17.19 -44.22
C SER A 625 43.57 -16.73 -42.81
N LYS A 626 44.56 -17.40 -42.20
CA LYS A 626 45.16 -16.98 -40.91
C LYS A 626 46.28 -15.94 -41.04
N ILE A 627 46.64 -15.58 -42.28
CA ILE A 627 47.87 -14.79 -42.53
C ILE A 627 47.65 -13.32 -42.16
N SER A 628 46.40 -12.85 -42.15
CA SER A 628 46.05 -11.52 -41.69
C SER A 628 44.55 -11.46 -41.45
N ALA A 629 44.11 -11.16 -40.23
CA ALA A 629 42.72 -10.88 -39.90
C ALA A 629 42.60 -9.46 -39.33
N SER A 630 41.45 -8.82 -39.52
CA SER A 630 41.18 -7.49 -38.95
C SER A 630 40.82 -7.60 -37.47
N THR A 631 40.10 -8.67 -37.13
CA THR A 631 39.78 -9.15 -35.78
C THR A 631 39.85 -10.68 -35.78
N GLY A 632 39.99 -11.31 -34.62
CA GLY A 632 40.00 -12.78 -34.56
C GLY A 632 41.25 -13.42 -35.20
N SER A 633 41.08 -14.64 -35.73
CA SER A 633 42.13 -15.50 -36.27
C SER A 633 42.07 -15.68 -37.79
N TRP A 634 40.96 -15.36 -38.44
CA TRP A 634 40.68 -15.70 -39.83
C TRP A 634 40.13 -14.49 -40.60
N SER A 635 40.43 -14.44 -41.89
CA SER A 635 39.79 -13.53 -42.84
C SER A 635 39.60 -14.24 -44.17
N TYR A 636 38.89 -13.62 -45.10
CA TYR A 636 38.68 -14.19 -46.42
C TYR A 636 39.64 -13.57 -47.43
N LYS A 637 40.52 -14.39 -48.01
CA LYS A 637 41.62 -13.96 -48.89
C LYS A 637 41.35 -14.31 -50.35
N SER A 638 41.71 -13.41 -51.25
CA SER A 638 41.72 -13.67 -52.69
C SER A 638 42.63 -14.83 -53.08
N TYR A 639 42.20 -15.62 -54.08
CA TYR A 639 43.02 -16.68 -54.65
C TYR A 639 44.30 -16.13 -55.29
N ALA A 640 45.36 -16.95 -55.31
CA ALA A 640 46.59 -16.60 -56.00
C ALA A 640 46.37 -16.60 -57.52
N ILE A 641 46.50 -15.44 -58.16
CA ILE A 641 46.25 -15.25 -59.59
C ILE A 641 47.51 -14.80 -60.33
N GLY A 642 47.67 -15.23 -61.58
CA GLY A 642 48.74 -14.78 -62.48
C GLY A 642 48.38 -13.50 -63.25
N HIS A 643 49.29 -13.04 -64.11
CA HIS A 643 49.12 -11.81 -64.91
C HIS A 643 47.87 -11.86 -65.79
N GLY A 644 47.05 -10.80 -65.76
CA GLY A 644 45.76 -10.73 -66.46
C GLY A 644 44.65 -11.59 -65.83
N GLY A 645 44.93 -12.25 -64.71
CA GLY A 645 43.95 -13.04 -63.96
C GLY A 645 43.07 -12.20 -63.05
N SER A 646 41.99 -12.80 -62.58
CA SER A 646 41.13 -12.25 -61.53
C SER A 646 40.57 -13.36 -60.66
N SER A 647 40.37 -13.06 -59.38
CA SER A 647 39.73 -13.92 -58.38
C SER A 647 38.63 -13.12 -57.69
N GLN A 648 37.54 -13.77 -57.27
CA GLN A 648 36.40 -13.09 -56.66
C GLN A 648 35.67 -13.93 -55.62
N ALA A 649 35.00 -13.24 -54.71
CA ALA A 649 34.03 -13.74 -53.76
C ALA A 649 32.71 -12.98 -53.94
N SER A 650 31.57 -13.64 -53.86
CA SER A 650 30.26 -13.01 -54.00
C SER A 650 29.21 -13.68 -53.16
N PHE A 651 28.27 -12.89 -52.66
CA PHE A 651 27.06 -13.38 -52.02
C PHE A 651 25.86 -12.54 -52.45
N THR A 652 24.66 -13.11 -52.32
CA THR A 652 23.40 -12.42 -52.66
C THR A 652 22.48 -12.40 -51.45
N GLU A 653 21.94 -11.21 -51.15
CA GLU A 653 21.02 -11.01 -50.03
C GLU A 653 19.71 -10.38 -50.52
N THR A 654 18.58 -10.77 -49.94
CA THR A 654 17.27 -10.20 -50.27
C THR A 654 16.89 -9.12 -49.24
N ILE A 655 16.96 -7.86 -49.67
CA ILE A 655 16.74 -6.70 -48.81
C ILE A 655 15.25 -6.26 -48.87
N PRO A 656 14.62 -5.89 -47.74
CA PRO A 656 13.26 -5.37 -47.70
C PRO A 656 13.03 -4.20 -48.66
N THR A 657 11.82 -4.12 -49.23
CA THR A 657 11.47 -3.16 -50.28
C THR A 657 10.95 -1.81 -49.78
N THR A 658 10.68 -1.65 -48.48
CA THR A 658 10.15 -0.42 -47.91
C THR A 658 10.79 -0.09 -46.56
N GLY A 659 10.96 1.21 -46.28
CA GLY A 659 11.31 1.72 -44.95
C GLY A 659 12.74 1.47 -44.48
N VAL A 660 13.68 1.16 -45.38
CA VAL A 660 15.08 0.83 -45.04
C VAL A 660 16.09 1.68 -45.82
N SER A 661 17.30 1.88 -45.27
CA SER A 661 18.45 2.48 -45.95
C SER A 661 19.63 1.51 -45.91
N PRO A 662 19.63 0.51 -46.81
CA PRO A 662 20.49 -0.65 -46.68
C PRO A 662 21.95 -0.33 -47.03
N LYS A 663 22.89 -0.93 -46.31
CA LYS A 663 24.33 -0.85 -46.58
C LYS A 663 25.03 -2.19 -46.34
N VAL A 664 26.07 -2.46 -47.11
CA VAL A 664 27.09 -3.46 -46.76
C VAL A 664 28.22 -2.73 -46.05
N ILE A 665 28.68 -3.30 -44.94
CA ILE A 665 29.79 -2.82 -44.14
C ILE A 665 30.82 -3.94 -44.09
N PHE A 666 32.10 -3.66 -44.28
CA PHE A 666 33.13 -4.69 -44.23
C PHE A 666 34.49 -4.07 -43.92
N ASP A 667 35.40 -4.89 -43.42
CA ASP A 667 36.80 -4.55 -43.26
C ASP A 667 37.55 -5.07 -44.48
N TYR A 668 38.53 -4.32 -44.98
CA TYR A 668 39.36 -4.78 -46.09
C TYR A 668 40.82 -4.39 -45.93
N ARG A 669 41.68 -5.20 -46.53
CA ARG A 669 43.11 -4.91 -46.69
C ARG A 669 43.55 -5.32 -48.08
N VAL A 670 44.34 -4.46 -48.73
CA VAL A 670 44.95 -4.77 -50.03
C VAL A 670 46.46 -4.68 -49.86
N SER A 671 47.18 -5.64 -50.44
CA SER A 671 48.64 -5.69 -50.39
C SER A 671 49.10 -5.97 -51.81
N SER A 672 49.15 -4.94 -52.65
CA SER A 672 49.41 -5.07 -54.09
C SER A 672 50.27 -3.93 -54.65
N GLU A 673 50.60 -4.00 -55.94
CA GLU A 673 51.29 -2.92 -56.66
C GLU A 673 50.38 -1.70 -56.88
N GLN A 674 50.90 -0.51 -56.58
CA GLN A 674 50.14 0.73 -56.73
C GLN A 674 49.87 1.03 -58.21
N ASN A 675 48.59 1.22 -58.56
CA ASN A 675 48.05 1.49 -59.89
C ASN A 675 48.05 0.33 -60.90
N TYR A 676 48.37 -0.90 -60.49
CA TYR A 676 48.44 -2.06 -61.40
C TYR A 676 47.49 -3.18 -60.97
N ASP A 677 47.58 -3.61 -59.72
CA ASP A 677 46.74 -4.68 -59.19
C ASP A 677 45.63 -4.07 -58.33
N PHE A 678 44.38 -4.45 -58.61
CA PHE A 678 43.22 -3.79 -58.03
C PHE A 678 42.35 -4.73 -57.21
N PHE A 679 41.99 -4.27 -56.02
CA PHE A 679 40.83 -4.73 -55.28
C PHE A 679 39.61 -3.85 -55.63
N GLU A 680 38.51 -4.50 -56.01
CA GLU A 680 37.29 -3.86 -56.45
C GLU A 680 36.07 -4.48 -55.78
N VAL A 681 35.12 -3.65 -55.34
CA VAL A 681 33.85 -4.09 -54.78
C VAL A 681 32.71 -3.64 -55.68
N LEU A 682 31.92 -4.60 -56.14
CA LEU A 682 30.79 -4.38 -57.03
C LEU A 682 29.47 -4.67 -56.32
N VAL A 683 28.46 -3.85 -56.59
CA VAL A 683 27.07 -4.11 -56.17
C VAL A 683 26.23 -4.26 -57.44
N ASN A 684 25.63 -5.43 -57.64
CA ASN A 684 24.91 -5.82 -58.86
C ASN A 684 25.74 -5.58 -60.14
N GLY A 685 27.04 -5.88 -60.08
CA GLY A 685 27.98 -5.69 -61.19
C GLY A 685 28.45 -4.24 -61.42
N VAL A 686 28.02 -3.28 -60.62
CA VAL A 686 28.47 -1.88 -60.69
C VAL A 686 29.59 -1.65 -59.68
N SER A 687 30.76 -1.20 -60.14
CA SER A 687 31.90 -0.86 -59.28
C SER A 687 31.56 0.27 -58.30
N LYS A 688 31.82 0.04 -57.01
CA LYS A 688 31.56 0.97 -55.90
C LYS A 688 32.84 1.35 -55.15
N LEU A 689 33.83 0.47 -55.16
CA LEU A 689 35.16 0.70 -54.59
C LEU A 689 36.18 0.11 -55.56
N LYS A 690 37.27 0.84 -55.84
CA LYS A 690 38.41 0.34 -56.62
C LYS A 690 39.70 0.92 -56.07
N ILE A 691 40.61 0.06 -55.60
CA ILE A 691 41.82 0.42 -54.86
C ILE A 691 42.99 -0.43 -55.36
N SER A 692 44.18 0.14 -55.38
CA SER A 692 45.45 -0.57 -55.64
C SER A 692 46.51 -0.11 -54.64
N GLY A 693 47.62 -0.84 -54.54
CA GLY A 693 48.69 -0.55 -53.61
C GLY A 693 48.57 -1.31 -52.28
N SER A 694 49.41 -0.95 -51.33
CA SER A 694 49.41 -1.57 -50.00
C SER A 694 48.70 -0.68 -48.97
N THR A 695 47.66 -1.23 -48.35
CA THR A 695 46.92 -0.62 -47.24
C THR A 695 47.13 -1.44 -45.97
N GLY A 696 46.99 -0.78 -44.81
CA GLY A 696 46.60 -1.50 -43.59
C GLY A 696 45.14 -1.98 -43.70
N TRP A 697 44.62 -2.58 -42.64
CA TRP A 697 43.18 -2.83 -42.53
C TRP A 697 42.42 -1.51 -42.48
N VAL A 698 41.48 -1.34 -43.40
CA VAL A 698 40.49 -0.28 -43.39
C VAL A 698 39.22 -0.86 -42.80
N LEU A 699 38.87 -0.37 -41.62
CA LEU A 699 37.77 -0.90 -40.83
C LEU A 699 36.45 -0.20 -41.20
N ASN A 700 35.37 -0.95 -41.14
CA ASN A 700 33.98 -0.53 -41.26
C ASN A 700 33.68 0.24 -42.55
N HIS A 701 34.27 -0.15 -43.69
CA HIS A 701 33.98 0.50 -44.96
C HIS A 701 32.52 0.26 -45.37
N GLU A 702 31.80 1.32 -45.72
CA GLU A 702 30.37 1.25 -46.01
C GLU A 702 30.06 1.51 -47.49
N ILE A 703 29.26 0.64 -48.10
CA ILE A 703 28.72 0.83 -49.44
C ILE A 703 27.19 0.74 -49.37
N ALA A 704 26.51 1.78 -49.86
CA ALA A 704 25.05 1.80 -49.92
C ALA A 704 24.53 0.73 -50.90
N LEU A 705 23.48 0.01 -50.49
CA LEU A 705 22.78 -1.00 -51.28
C LEU A 705 21.42 -0.47 -51.75
N GLY A 706 20.83 -1.14 -52.74
CA GLY A 706 19.42 -0.97 -53.08
C GLY A 706 18.53 -1.92 -52.26
N THR A 707 17.22 -1.84 -52.48
CA THR A 707 16.25 -2.80 -51.94
C THR A 707 16.03 -3.98 -52.89
N GLY A 708 15.47 -5.09 -52.40
CA GLY A 708 15.29 -6.33 -53.18
C GLY A 708 16.55 -7.18 -53.20
N SER A 709 16.67 -8.09 -54.17
CA SER A 709 17.87 -8.94 -54.30
C SER A 709 19.08 -8.09 -54.66
N GLN A 710 20.14 -8.14 -53.84
CA GLN A 710 21.39 -7.43 -54.04
C GLN A 710 22.55 -8.42 -54.01
N THR A 711 23.38 -8.43 -55.05
CA THR A 711 24.61 -9.22 -55.12
C THR A 711 25.81 -8.31 -54.84
N VAL A 712 26.61 -8.66 -53.83
CA VAL A 712 27.87 -7.97 -53.51
C VAL A 712 29.02 -8.88 -53.96
N THR A 713 29.95 -8.32 -54.73
CA THR A 713 31.12 -9.02 -55.25
C THR A 713 32.39 -8.31 -54.83
N PHE A 714 33.29 -9.02 -54.17
CA PHE A 714 34.67 -8.62 -53.88
C PHE A 714 35.57 -9.26 -54.93
N LYS A 715 36.35 -8.45 -55.64
CA LYS A 715 37.18 -8.91 -56.76
C LYS A 715 38.60 -8.40 -56.62
N TYR A 716 39.57 -9.28 -56.84
CA TYR A 716 40.98 -8.92 -56.99
C TYR A 716 41.44 -9.28 -58.41
N TYR A 717 42.16 -8.39 -59.09
CA TYR A 717 42.66 -8.66 -60.44
C TYR A 717 43.99 -7.94 -60.72
N LYS A 718 44.75 -8.52 -61.65
CA LYS A 718 46.08 -8.05 -62.04
C LYS A 718 46.14 -7.55 -63.47
N ASP A 719 46.87 -6.46 -63.70
CA ASP A 719 47.11 -5.94 -65.05
C ASP A 719 48.57 -6.06 -65.55
N GLY A 720 49.56 -6.37 -64.68
CA GLY A 720 51.01 -6.30 -64.95
C GLY A 720 51.85 -7.46 -64.40
N SER A 721 53.19 -7.44 -64.62
CA SER A 721 54.10 -8.61 -64.49
C SER A 721 54.91 -8.75 -63.19
N SER A 722 54.79 -7.81 -62.26
CA SER A 722 55.57 -7.79 -61.01
C SER A 722 54.67 -8.06 -59.80
N SER A 723 55.21 -8.68 -58.75
CA SER A 723 54.52 -8.93 -57.49
C SER A 723 55.14 -8.07 -56.40
N ALA A 724 54.30 -7.33 -55.66
CA ALA A 724 54.70 -6.59 -54.47
C ALA A 724 53.74 -6.87 -53.31
N GLY A 725 54.28 -6.95 -52.08
CA GLY A 725 53.49 -7.27 -50.90
C GLY A 725 53.00 -8.72 -50.88
N ASP A 726 51.80 -8.94 -50.34
CA ASP A 726 51.15 -10.27 -50.29
C ASP A 726 50.46 -10.64 -51.61
N ASP A 727 50.41 -9.67 -52.54
CA ASP A 727 49.82 -9.77 -53.86
C ASP A 727 48.40 -10.34 -53.84
N ALA A 728 47.60 -9.79 -52.92
CA ALA A 728 46.28 -10.27 -52.56
C ALA A 728 45.40 -9.17 -51.95
N ALA A 729 44.10 -9.43 -51.94
CA ALA A 729 43.12 -8.70 -51.16
C ALA A 729 42.53 -9.60 -50.07
N PHE A 730 42.14 -8.97 -48.96
CA PHE A 730 41.54 -9.61 -47.80
C PHE A 730 40.29 -8.84 -47.41
N ILE A 731 39.24 -9.56 -47.02
CA ILE A 731 38.04 -9.01 -46.40
C ILE A 731 37.74 -9.71 -45.10
N ASP A 732 37.10 -8.98 -44.19
CA ASP A 732 36.75 -9.47 -42.86
C ASP A 732 35.50 -8.69 -42.35
N ASN A 733 34.83 -9.18 -41.31
CA ASN A 733 33.69 -8.54 -40.66
C ASN A 733 32.60 -8.02 -41.63
N VAL A 734 32.18 -8.84 -42.60
CA VAL A 734 31.19 -8.48 -43.61
C VAL A 734 29.81 -8.46 -42.96
N ARG A 735 29.10 -7.32 -43.06
CA ARG A 735 27.77 -7.10 -42.49
C ARG A 735 26.84 -6.48 -43.51
N ILE A 736 25.57 -6.83 -43.44
CA ILE A 736 24.50 -6.05 -44.06
C ILE A 736 23.67 -5.39 -42.98
N SER A 737 23.38 -4.11 -43.14
CA SER A 737 22.57 -3.29 -42.24
C SER A 737 21.40 -2.69 -43.02
N TYR A 738 20.15 -2.97 -42.62
CA TYR A 738 18.96 -2.33 -43.18
C TYR A 738 17.79 -2.22 -42.21
#